data_AF-A0A437QFU3-F1
#
_entry.id   AF-A0A437QFU3-F1
#
_cell.length_a   1.000
_cell.length_b   1.000
_cell.length_c   1.000
_cell.angle_alpha   90.00
_cell.angle_beta   90.00
_cell.angle_gamma   90.00
#
_symmetry.space_group_name_H-M   'P 1'
#
loop_
_entity.id
_entity.type
_entity.pdbx_description
1 polymer ?
#
loop_
_entity_poly.entity_id
_entity_poly.type
_entity_poly.pdbx_seq_one_letter_code
_entity_poly.pdbx_strand_id
1 'polypeptide(L)'
;MFSRLLYRIVLFFIRLPKSLTYLLLGVLVVLPLLATFTAKIYQQWDNDPDRGALAIAEGKFGENYSTPEYLDQGWDANGSLWFYNTTQGSAFLPYDFLLALEQPEKSALSCERNGKNNSWFLCPKFVDDYRYLPQKSTFFNPDALPVGFVKERYQGKDYVGLTCSACHTGQINFQGRAVRIDGGPAMADMVGFLTAMSAALNQTQRKPDQPNPRLDRFIEQVLALGNDFSSAEEVETALNKWTATRELYNTVNHSTTNQCLQPDGSTHICVGENGREYSYPLRYGYARLDAFGRIYNRVLQHAINRQQLEKILKTVTRFDGAERVLSDAEVDLVLKGVGDPKDAVLKDEQFTQILANLRSNTPGYPKLNQPNMLRIRNAIFNPPNAPVSYPFLWDITYSDYVQWNGLAGNSFLGPLGRNAGEVIGVFAILDWHTETGVSKWMKNFSLSSLLTGQSNKEQVINFKSSVDLFNLERLESHLLTLMSPRWPFCRNGQSGDYYLPNGPLSQAVDLRDCAGQDLRMNRPQVERGKVLYAQKCQSCHIVLDREAGDRLMVSNMVGIQDPETTDETMARNSVQYHGKSGNLRNTYQETDVGSLVIQEDAPVVQILTAGTKGVIATPDPDKWLPVRLYDWVYSLVRSAKDNPVQNSLKAGNYLPDTTANPYNSLLAYRGRSLNGIWATAPYLHNGSVPTLHDLLSCVADRPKTFKVGAREFDPVKVGLKTEGYDGFEFDTSLAGNSNKGHDYGACSLSPDDRMSLIEFLKTL
;
A
#
# COMPACT_ATOMS: atom_id res chain seq x y z
N MET A 1 -47.83 6.07 -0.18
CA MET A 1 -47.31 6.74 1.03
C MET A 1 -46.24 7.78 0.71
N PHE A 2 -45.27 7.48 -0.18
CA PHE A 2 -44.20 8.40 -0.61
C PHE A 2 -44.70 9.69 -1.31
N SER A 3 -45.66 9.58 -2.24
CA SER A 3 -46.24 10.78 -2.87
C SER A 3 -46.96 11.68 -1.88
N ARG A 4 -47.59 11.12 -0.83
CA ARG A 4 -48.24 11.89 0.24
C ARG A 4 -47.26 12.56 1.19
N LEU A 5 -46.11 11.94 1.46
CA LEU A 5 -45.04 12.54 2.28
C LEU A 5 -44.32 13.65 1.52
N LEU A 6 -43.93 13.40 0.26
CA LEU A 6 -43.31 14.40 -0.61
C LEU A 6 -44.26 15.58 -0.84
N TYR A 7 -45.55 15.32 -1.09
CA TYR A 7 -46.57 16.34 -1.22
C TYR A 7 -46.78 17.15 0.06
N ARG A 8 -46.68 16.52 1.24
CA ARG A 8 -46.76 17.23 2.54
C ARG A 8 -45.50 18.07 2.82
N ILE A 9 -44.33 17.61 2.44
CA ILE A 9 -43.08 18.37 2.54
C ILE A 9 -43.12 19.57 1.58
N VAL A 10 -43.55 19.37 0.34
CA VAL A 10 -43.73 20.44 -0.65
C VAL A 10 -44.78 21.45 -0.19
N LEU A 11 -45.93 21.00 0.32
CA LEU A 11 -46.95 21.89 0.90
C LEU A 11 -46.47 22.64 2.15
N PHE A 12 -45.61 22.02 2.96
CA PHE A 12 -44.98 22.68 4.11
C PHE A 12 -44.11 23.86 3.64
N PHE A 13 -43.24 23.66 2.64
CA PHE A 13 -42.42 24.74 2.08
C PHE A 13 -43.23 25.81 1.31
N ILE A 14 -44.35 25.43 0.68
CA ILE A 14 -45.27 26.37 0.01
C ILE A 14 -46.05 27.24 1.02
N ARG A 15 -46.31 26.72 2.23
CA ARG A 15 -47.04 27.43 3.30
C ARG A 15 -46.15 28.29 4.19
N LEU A 16 -44.83 28.20 4.05
CA LEU A 16 -43.90 29.06 4.80
C LEU A 16 -43.97 30.50 4.26
N PRO A 17 -43.86 31.52 5.13
CA PRO A 17 -43.70 32.90 4.69
C PRO A 17 -42.51 32.98 3.74
N LYS A 18 -42.64 33.70 2.62
CA LYS A 18 -41.57 33.82 1.62
C LYS A 18 -40.23 34.23 2.25
N SER A 19 -40.25 35.10 3.25
CA SER A 19 -39.07 35.49 4.05
C SER A 19 -38.40 34.32 4.77
N LEU A 20 -39.16 33.41 5.36
CA LEU A 20 -38.63 32.21 6.01
C LEU A 20 -38.15 31.17 5.00
N THR A 21 -38.81 31.05 3.85
CA THR A 21 -38.36 30.18 2.75
C THR A 21 -37.05 30.67 2.15
N TYR A 22 -36.89 31.98 1.93
CA TYR A 22 -35.62 32.58 1.50
C TYR A 22 -34.53 32.50 2.57
N LEU A 23 -34.89 32.65 3.86
CA LEU A 23 -33.96 32.43 4.96
C LEU A 23 -33.48 30.97 5.00
N LEU A 24 -34.38 29.99 4.89
CA LEU A 24 -34.05 28.56 4.90
C LEU A 24 -33.25 28.15 3.66
N LEU A 25 -33.62 28.63 2.46
CA LEU A 25 -32.82 28.44 1.25
C LEU A 25 -31.46 29.12 1.35
N GLY A 26 -31.41 30.33 1.89
CA GLY A 26 -30.18 31.06 2.18
C GLY A 26 -29.29 30.28 3.15
N VAL A 27 -29.83 29.76 4.24
CA VAL A 27 -29.11 28.91 5.20
C VAL A 27 -28.65 27.61 4.55
N LEU A 28 -29.49 26.94 3.74
CA LEU A 28 -29.16 25.70 3.03
C LEU A 28 -28.13 25.86 1.92
N VAL A 29 -27.92 27.06 1.38
CA VAL A 29 -26.95 27.33 0.30
C VAL A 29 -25.71 28.04 0.84
N VAL A 30 -25.88 29.09 1.64
CA VAL A 30 -24.81 29.94 2.16
C VAL A 30 -24.02 29.23 3.25
N LEU A 31 -24.64 28.48 4.18
CA LEU A 31 -23.86 27.77 5.21
C LEU A 31 -22.96 26.69 4.60
N PRO A 32 -23.39 25.84 3.66
CA PRO A 32 -22.48 24.91 2.99
C PRO A 32 -21.40 25.60 2.16
N LEU A 33 -21.71 26.73 1.50
CA LEU A 33 -20.70 27.53 0.80
C LEU A 33 -19.67 28.13 1.75
N LEU A 34 -20.10 28.66 2.91
CA LEU A 34 -19.20 29.15 3.95
C LEU A 34 -18.40 28.01 4.58
N ALA A 35 -19.02 26.85 4.82
CA ALA A 35 -18.36 25.67 5.36
C ALA A 35 -17.31 25.13 4.37
N THR A 36 -17.60 25.08 3.08
CA THR A 36 -16.62 24.66 2.06
C THR A 36 -15.51 25.68 1.89
N PHE A 37 -15.82 26.98 1.92
CA PHE A 37 -14.82 28.04 1.86
C PHE A 37 -13.89 28.03 3.07
N THR A 38 -14.44 27.91 4.28
CA THR A 38 -13.66 27.77 5.53
C THR A 38 -12.86 26.47 5.55
N ALA A 39 -13.40 25.35 5.08
CA ALA A 39 -12.67 24.10 4.97
C ALA A 39 -11.50 24.19 3.97
N LYS A 40 -11.69 24.86 2.82
CA LYS A 40 -10.59 25.12 1.87
C LYS A 40 -9.51 26.00 2.47
N ILE A 41 -9.88 27.07 3.18
CA ILE A 41 -8.92 27.92 3.89
C ILE A 41 -8.16 27.09 4.94
N TYR A 42 -8.88 26.32 5.75
CA TYR A 42 -8.30 25.47 6.79
C TYR A 42 -7.28 24.50 6.20
N GLN A 43 -7.63 23.80 5.12
CA GLN A 43 -6.71 22.89 4.40
C GLN A 43 -5.39 23.55 4.00
N GLN A 44 -5.37 24.88 3.85
CA GLN A 44 -4.19 25.62 3.44
C GLN A 44 -3.37 26.21 4.59
N TRP A 45 -3.71 25.93 5.84
CA TRP A 45 -3.04 26.51 7.00
C TRP A 45 -1.70 25.88 7.34
N ASP A 46 -1.45 24.63 6.93
CA ASP A 46 -0.13 24.05 7.07
C ASP A 46 0.72 24.37 5.84
N ASN A 47 1.70 25.24 6.02
CA ASN A 47 2.57 25.75 4.97
C ASN A 47 4.05 25.78 5.37
N ASP A 48 4.45 24.91 6.32
CA ASP A 48 5.85 24.82 6.74
C ASP A 48 6.76 24.67 5.50
N PRO A 49 7.77 25.54 5.32
CA PRO A 49 8.54 25.61 4.08
C PRO A 49 9.38 24.35 3.83
N ASP A 50 9.74 23.63 4.91
CA ASP A 50 10.46 22.36 4.84
C ASP A 50 9.49 21.17 4.77
N ARG A 51 8.18 21.42 4.74
CA ARG A 51 7.11 20.40 4.83
C ARG A 51 7.31 19.47 6.03
N GLY A 52 7.75 20.04 7.15
CA GLY A 52 8.06 19.32 8.37
C GLY A 52 9.30 18.43 8.28
N ALA A 53 10.11 18.47 7.22
CA ALA A 53 11.24 17.56 7.08
C ALA A 53 12.40 17.86 8.04
N LEU A 54 13.25 16.84 8.25
CA LEU A 54 14.42 16.88 9.12
C LEU A 54 15.70 16.46 8.38
N ALA A 55 16.82 17.06 8.76
CA ALA A 55 18.16 16.55 8.49
C ALA A 55 18.45 15.33 9.37
N ILE A 56 19.30 14.42 8.90
CA ILE A 56 19.82 13.30 9.71
C ILE A 56 21.34 13.27 9.64
N ALA A 57 21.95 13.14 10.81
CA ALA A 57 23.38 12.88 10.95
C ALA A 57 23.58 11.47 11.51
N GLU A 58 24.62 10.77 11.05
CA GLU A 58 24.95 9.40 11.43
C GLU A 58 23.72 8.47 11.33
N GLY A 59 23.13 8.44 10.13
CA GLY A 59 22.07 7.49 9.80
C GLY A 59 22.58 6.04 9.86
N LYS A 60 21.66 5.09 9.73
CA LYS A 60 21.93 3.64 9.87
C LYS A 60 23.16 3.14 9.13
N PHE A 61 23.41 3.67 7.93
CA PHE A 61 24.53 3.25 7.08
C PHE A 61 25.68 4.25 7.07
N GLY A 62 25.77 5.11 8.10
CA GLY A 62 26.80 6.15 8.23
C GLY A 62 26.54 7.40 7.38
N GLU A 63 25.34 7.55 6.82
CA GLU A 63 25.00 8.70 6.00
C GLU A 63 24.72 9.96 6.83
N ASN A 64 25.13 11.12 6.30
CA ASN A 64 24.73 12.44 6.79
C ASN A 64 24.04 13.17 5.64
N TYR A 65 22.87 13.73 5.88
CA TYR A 65 22.16 14.50 4.85
C TYR A 65 21.39 15.69 5.44
N SER A 66 21.31 16.76 4.64
CA SER A 66 20.62 18.01 4.97
C SER A 66 19.11 17.85 5.10
N THR A 67 18.42 18.88 5.60
CA THR A 67 16.97 18.98 5.39
C THR A 67 16.70 18.90 3.88
N PRO A 68 15.73 18.07 3.42
CA PRO A 68 15.55 17.81 2.01
C PRO A 68 15.03 19.05 1.26
N GLU A 69 15.53 19.19 0.05
CA GLU A 69 15.02 20.12 -0.96
C GLU A 69 13.97 19.41 -1.82
N TYR A 70 13.09 20.19 -2.46
CA TYR A 70 11.96 19.68 -3.22
C TYR A 70 12.05 20.12 -4.67
N LEU A 71 11.61 19.26 -5.58
CA LEU A 71 11.54 19.53 -7.01
C LEU A 71 10.21 20.18 -7.39
N ASP A 72 10.17 20.86 -8.53
CA ASP A 72 8.92 21.35 -9.11
C ASP A 72 8.10 20.19 -9.69
N GLN A 73 7.13 19.73 -8.90
CA GLN A 73 6.18 18.67 -9.26
C GLN A 73 4.74 19.18 -9.34
N GLY A 74 4.54 20.50 -9.44
CA GLY A 74 3.21 21.11 -9.49
C GLY A 74 2.54 21.34 -8.13
N TRP A 75 3.18 20.92 -7.03
CA TRP A 75 2.70 21.12 -5.65
C TRP A 75 3.58 22.11 -4.89
N ASP A 76 2.93 23.03 -4.19
CA ASP A 76 3.57 23.86 -3.17
C ASP A 76 3.75 23.08 -1.85
N ALA A 77 4.24 23.75 -0.81
CA ALA A 77 4.46 23.12 0.50
C ALA A 77 3.17 22.52 1.08
N ASN A 78 2.08 23.25 0.93
CA ASN A 78 0.76 22.91 1.42
C ASN A 78 0.17 21.70 0.69
N GLY A 79 0.26 21.65 -0.65
CA GLY A 79 -0.15 20.48 -1.43
C GLY A 79 0.54 19.20 -0.95
N SER A 80 1.87 19.23 -0.83
CA SER A 80 2.63 18.08 -0.31
C SER A 80 2.21 17.73 1.13
N LEU A 81 2.10 18.72 2.03
CA LEU A 81 1.67 18.50 3.42
C LEU A 81 0.26 17.93 3.53
N TRP A 82 -0.66 18.35 2.66
CA TRP A 82 -2.00 17.79 2.59
C TRP A 82 -1.96 16.31 2.16
N PHE A 83 -1.18 15.98 1.12
CA PHE A 83 -0.98 14.58 0.70
C PHE A 83 -0.31 13.73 1.80
N TYR A 84 0.61 14.30 2.57
CA TYR A 84 1.28 13.60 3.67
C TYR A 84 0.34 13.29 4.83
N ASN A 85 -0.59 14.20 5.14
CA ASN A 85 -1.37 14.18 6.38
C ASN A 85 -2.85 13.83 6.22
N THR A 86 -3.34 13.61 5.00
CA THR A 86 -4.75 13.28 4.77
C THR A 86 -5.09 11.85 5.16
N THR A 87 -6.08 11.70 6.04
CA THR A 87 -6.60 10.40 6.50
C THR A 87 -7.25 9.62 5.37
N GLN A 88 -7.13 8.30 5.42
CA GLN A 88 -7.62 7.39 4.37
C GLN A 88 -8.50 6.27 4.93
N GLY A 89 -8.57 6.15 6.25
CA GLY A 89 -9.28 5.09 6.95
C GLY A 89 -8.41 3.92 7.39
N SER A 90 -7.09 4.09 7.46
CA SER A 90 -6.17 3.09 7.99
C SER A 90 -6.07 3.22 9.52
N ALA A 91 -6.05 2.12 10.25
CA ALA A 91 -5.92 2.08 11.70
C ALA A 91 -4.95 0.98 12.13
N PHE A 92 -3.66 1.32 12.10
CA PHE A 92 -2.55 0.42 12.34
C PHE A 92 -2.34 0.07 13.83
N LEU A 93 -2.46 1.05 14.72
CA LEU A 93 -2.26 0.94 16.17
C LEU A 93 -3.03 2.08 16.87
N PRO A 94 -3.48 1.96 18.15
CA PRO A 94 -4.03 3.10 18.87
C PRO A 94 -3.05 4.28 18.88
N TYR A 95 -3.59 5.49 18.75
CA TYR A 95 -2.78 6.68 18.61
C TYR A 95 -1.83 6.85 19.80
N ASP A 96 -2.40 6.81 21.00
CA ASP A 96 -1.71 6.99 22.28
C ASP A 96 -0.56 5.98 22.47
N PHE A 97 -0.74 4.77 21.93
CA PHE A 97 0.25 3.72 22.06
C PHE A 97 1.51 4.06 21.27
N LEU A 98 1.39 4.52 20.02
CA LEU A 98 2.58 4.85 19.23
C LEU A 98 3.36 6.02 19.85
N LEU A 99 2.66 7.02 20.39
CA LEU A 99 3.30 8.17 21.01
C LEU A 99 4.07 7.82 22.29
N ALA A 100 3.60 6.81 23.03
CA ALA A 100 4.20 6.34 24.29
C ALA A 100 5.15 5.14 24.12
N LEU A 101 5.20 4.49 22.95
CA LEU A 101 5.94 3.26 22.79
C LEU A 101 7.46 3.52 22.83
N GLU A 102 8.16 2.74 23.64
CA GLU A 102 9.63 2.68 23.64
C GLU A 102 10.13 1.73 22.53
N GLN A 103 11.32 1.96 22.00
CA GLN A 103 11.98 1.06 21.04
C GLN A 103 12.25 -0.32 21.65
N PRO A 104 12.48 -1.37 20.84
CA PRO A 104 12.95 -2.66 21.36
C PRO A 104 14.30 -2.52 22.08
N GLU A 105 14.57 -3.34 23.11
CA GLU A 105 15.79 -3.25 23.96
C GLU A 105 17.13 -3.23 23.20
N LYS A 106 17.17 -3.70 21.95
CA LYS A 106 18.38 -3.69 21.11
C LYS A 106 18.70 -2.30 20.52
N SER A 107 17.79 -1.33 20.64
CA SER A 107 17.94 -0.01 20.06
C SER A 107 18.35 1.01 21.12
N ALA A 108 19.56 1.56 20.98
CA ALA A 108 20.16 2.51 21.93
C ALA A 108 19.86 3.99 21.60
N LEU A 109 18.95 4.26 20.66
CA LEU A 109 18.69 5.61 20.15
C LEU A 109 17.73 6.37 21.08
N SER A 110 18.20 7.42 21.74
CA SER A 110 17.34 8.33 22.51
C SER A 110 17.06 9.62 21.74
N CYS A 111 15.90 10.22 21.99
CA CYS A 111 15.56 11.54 21.51
C CYS A 111 14.61 12.25 22.50
N GLU A 112 14.59 13.58 22.43
CA GLU A 112 13.61 14.37 23.16
C GLU A 112 12.27 14.38 22.42
N ARG A 113 11.19 14.08 23.15
CA ARG A 113 9.82 14.18 22.65
C ARG A 113 8.91 14.57 23.81
N ASN A 114 8.05 15.56 23.61
CA ASN A 114 7.15 16.10 24.65
C ASN A 114 7.87 16.46 25.97
N GLY A 115 9.06 17.08 25.86
CA GLY A 115 9.89 17.49 27.00
C GLY A 115 10.53 16.34 27.78
N LYS A 116 10.49 15.10 27.27
CA LYS A 116 11.09 13.91 27.88
C LYS A 116 12.10 13.28 26.92
N ASN A 117 13.33 13.06 27.40
CA ASN A 117 14.33 12.27 26.67
C ASN A 117 14.15 10.78 27.00
N ASN A 118 13.89 9.95 25.98
CA ASN A 118 13.75 8.50 26.11
C ASN A 118 14.07 7.82 24.78
N SER A 119 14.15 6.49 24.78
CA SER A 119 14.27 5.69 23.55
C SER A 119 12.91 5.50 22.88
N TRP A 120 12.29 6.58 22.41
CA TRP A 120 10.96 6.58 21.80
C TRP A 120 10.94 5.84 20.46
N PHE A 121 9.89 5.06 20.18
CA PHE A 121 9.72 4.39 18.90
C PHE A 121 9.68 5.37 17.72
N LEU A 122 9.22 6.61 17.96
CA LEU A 122 9.18 7.68 16.98
C LEU A 122 10.46 8.54 16.93
N CYS A 123 11.58 8.10 17.52
CA CYS A 123 12.83 8.85 17.37
C CYS A 123 13.24 8.95 15.88
N PRO A 124 13.62 10.15 15.38
CA PRO A 124 13.88 10.35 13.95
C PRO A 124 14.86 9.36 13.34
N LYS A 125 15.96 9.05 14.02
CA LYS A 125 16.94 8.05 13.56
C LYS A 125 16.35 6.64 13.48
N PHE A 126 15.56 6.23 14.49
CA PHE A 126 14.94 4.91 14.50
C PHE A 126 13.86 4.77 13.40
N VAL A 127 13.13 5.84 13.10
CA VAL A 127 12.22 5.88 11.95
C VAL A 127 12.99 5.79 10.63
N ASP A 128 14.10 6.55 10.51
CA ASP A 128 14.96 6.54 9.32
C ASP A 128 15.70 5.21 9.11
N ASP A 129 15.96 4.42 10.15
CA ASP A 129 16.54 3.07 10.04
C ASP A 129 15.71 2.13 9.13
N TYR A 130 14.40 2.40 9.05
CA TYR A 130 13.44 1.71 8.19
C TYR A 130 13.05 2.54 6.97
N ARG A 131 13.72 3.68 6.74
CA ARG A 131 13.52 4.60 5.60
C ARG A 131 12.11 5.17 5.48
N TYR A 132 11.35 5.16 6.57
CA TYR A 132 10.27 6.11 6.74
C TYR A 132 10.87 7.50 6.99
N LEU A 133 10.12 8.54 6.64
CA LEU A 133 10.65 9.91 6.55
C LEU A 133 10.22 10.68 7.81
N PRO A 134 11.10 10.87 8.80
CA PRO A 134 10.74 11.55 10.04
C PRO A 134 10.44 13.03 9.79
N GLN A 135 9.57 13.61 10.63
CA GLN A 135 9.18 15.00 10.56
C GLN A 135 9.35 15.73 11.91
N LYS A 136 9.43 17.05 11.88
CA LYS A 136 9.14 17.96 13.00
C LYS A 136 7.63 18.19 13.12
N SER A 137 7.20 18.76 14.24
CA SER A 137 5.81 19.16 14.42
C SER A 137 5.41 20.26 13.43
N THR A 138 4.25 20.12 12.79
CA THR A 138 3.61 21.14 11.95
C THR A 138 2.16 21.36 12.39
N PHE A 139 1.41 22.22 11.71
CA PHE A 139 0.03 22.52 12.09
C PHE A 139 -0.90 21.29 12.03
N PHE A 140 -0.81 20.49 10.96
CA PHE A 140 -1.59 19.26 10.83
C PHE A 140 -0.92 18.01 11.38
N ASN A 141 0.35 18.12 11.75
CA ASN A 141 1.11 17.04 12.38
C ASN A 141 1.78 17.54 13.67
N PRO A 142 1.01 17.90 14.71
CA PRO A 142 1.55 18.47 15.94
C PRO A 142 2.44 17.48 16.70
N ASP A 143 2.18 16.18 16.53
CA ASP A 143 2.91 15.09 17.17
C ASP A 143 4.11 14.58 16.35
N ALA A 144 4.49 15.26 15.27
CA ALA A 144 5.70 14.96 14.49
C ALA A 144 5.76 13.49 14.01
N LEU A 145 4.63 12.96 13.55
CA LEU A 145 4.55 11.64 12.93
C LEU A 145 5.36 11.60 11.61
N PRO A 146 5.92 10.46 11.21
CA PRO A 146 6.60 10.34 9.92
C PRO A 146 5.65 10.61 8.73
N VAL A 147 6.19 10.97 7.56
CA VAL A 147 5.38 11.17 6.36
C VAL A 147 4.48 9.96 6.10
N GLY A 148 3.18 10.22 5.98
CA GLY A 148 2.16 9.21 5.74
C GLY A 148 1.69 8.46 6.97
N PHE A 149 2.13 8.85 8.17
CA PHE A 149 1.55 8.41 9.43
C PHE A 149 0.66 9.53 9.94
N VAL A 150 -0.61 9.23 10.15
CA VAL A 150 -1.62 10.26 10.48
C VAL A 150 -2.46 9.86 11.67
N LYS A 151 -3.02 10.85 12.36
CA LYS A 151 -4.07 10.62 13.35
C LYS A 151 -5.38 10.31 12.62
N GLU A 152 -5.79 9.06 12.65
CA GLU A 152 -7.08 8.58 12.13
C GLU A 152 -8.11 8.52 13.25
N ARG A 153 -9.38 8.78 12.95
CA ARG A 153 -10.47 8.61 13.93
C ARG A 153 -11.54 7.67 13.41
N TYR A 154 -11.86 6.65 14.20
CA TYR A 154 -12.90 5.68 13.87
C TYR A 154 -13.67 5.24 15.12
N GLN A 155 -15.00 5.27 15.05
CA GLN A 155 -15.94 4.93 16.14
C GLN A 155 -15.61 5.61 17.47
N GLY A 156 -15.20 6.88 17.40
CA GLY A 156 -14.90 7.68 18.58
C GLY A 156 -13.55 7.35 19.25
N LYS A 157 -12.69 6.57 18.59
CA LYS A 157 -11.31 6.28 19.01
C LYS A 157 -10.31 6.76 17.96
N ASP A 158 -9.12 7.12 18.41
CA ASP A 158 -8.02 7.60 17.61
C ASP A 158 -6.97 6.51 17.38
N TYR A 159 -6.53 6.40 16.14
CA TYR A 159 -5.55 5.44 15.68
C TYR A 159 -4.44 6.16 14.92
N VAL A 160 -3.29 5.52 14.80
CA VAL A 160 -2.32 5.88 13.77
C VAL A 160 -2.72 5.17 12.49
N GLY A 161 -2.97 5.92 11.43
CA GLY A 161 -3.20 5.41 10.08
C GLY A 161 -1.95 5.52 9.21
N LEU A 162 -1.75 4.54 8.33
CA LEU A 162 -0.81 4.67 7.23
C LEU A 162 -1.54 5.11 5.97
N THR A 163 -1.00 6.11 5.28
CA THR A 163 -1.56 6.68 4.05
C THR A 163 -0.68 6.33 2.85
N CYS A 164 -1.16 6.62 1.64
CA CYS A 164 -0.40 6.45 0.40
C CYS A 164 1.01 7.05 0.46
N SER A 165 1.19 8.21 1.11
CA SER A 165 2.48 8.90 1.16
C SER A 165 3.56 8.14 1.93
N ALA A 166 3.20 7.20 2.82
CA ALA A 166 4.18 6.35 3.52
C ALA A 166 4.93 5.40 2.56
N CYS A 167 4.30 5.03 1.45
CA CYS A 167 4.85 4.14 0.42
C CYS A 167 5.22 4.91 -0.88
N HIS A 168 4.55 6.03 -1.12
CA HIS A 168 4.63 6.81 -2.36
C HIS A 168 5.17 8.22 -2.12
N THR A 169 6.14 8.36 -1.21
CA THR A 169 7.00 9.54 -1.13
C THR A 169 8.44 9.07 -1.05
N GLY A 170 9.22 9.41 -2.07
CA GLY A 170 10.61 8.99 -2.21
C GLY A 170 11.57 10.05 -1.69
N GLN A 171 12.76 9.62 -1.29
CA GLN A 171 13.88 10.53 -1.05
C GLN A 171 15.17 9.90 -1.59
N ILE A 172 15.96 10.71 -2.26
CA ILE A 172 17.35 10.39 -2.61
C ILE A 172 18.29 11.36 -1.88
N ASN A 173 19.53 10.92 -1.69
CA ASN A 173 20.61 11.73 -1.16
C ASN A 173 21.73 11.78 -2.20
N PHE A 174 22.42 12.91 -2.29
CA PHE A 174 23.59 13.05 -3.14
C PHE A 174 24.58 13.99 -2.46
N GLN A 175 25.77 13.48 -2.12
CA GLN A 175 26.84 14.27 -1.49
C GLN A 175 26.37 15.06 -0.26
N GLY A 176 25.52 14.44 0.57
CA GLY A 176 24.97 15.05 1.78
C GLY A 176 23.80 16.02 1.58
N ARG A 177 23.35 16.27 0.34
CA ARG A 177 22.10 16.97 0.06
C ARG A 177 20.98 15.96 -0.15
N ALA A 178 19.85 16.15 0.53
CA ALA A 178 18.66 15.32 0.35
C ALA A 178 17.68 15.97 -0.65
N VAL A 179 17.05 15.16 -1.49
CA VAL A 179 16.00 15.58 -2.43
C VAL A 179 14.77 14.72 -2.21
N ARG A 180 13.64 15.34 -1.86
CA ARG A 180 12.34 14.69 -1.63
C ARG A 180 11.51 14.72 -2.91
N ILE A 181 10.84 13.60 -3.18
CA ILE A 181 10.12 13.35 -4.43
C ILE A 181 8.70 12.91 -4.10
N ASP A 182 7.75 13.82 -4.34
CA ASP A 182 6.32 13.58 -4.12
C ASP A 182 5.77 12.58 -5.13
N GLY A 183 4.99 11.60 -4.65
CA GLY A 183 4.52 10.49 -5.46
C GLY A 183 5.63 9.53 -5.93
N GLY A 184 6.88 9.69 -5.49
CA GLY A 184 7.99 8.79 -5.80
C GLY A 184 7.98 7.53 -4.94
N PRO A 185 8.64 6.44 -5.35
CA PRO A 185 8.72 5.22 -4.55
C PRO A 185 9.50 5.44 -3.25
N ALA A 186 8.92 5.05 -2.11
CA ALA A 186 9.63 5.06 -0.84
C ALA A 186 10.69 3.95 -0.79
N MET A 187 11.76 4.18 -0.04
CA MET A 187 12.75 3.14 0.28
C MET A 187 12.34 2.33 1.53
N ALA A 188 11.08 2.41 1.98
CA ALA A 188 10.63 1.88 3.27
C ALA A 188 10.87 0.36 3.43
N ASP A 189 11.32 -0.06 4.62
CA ASP A 189 11.31 -1.46 5.09
C ASP A 189 10.14 -1.67 6.05
N MET A 190 8.96 -1.82 5.49
CA MET A 190 7.73 -2.03 6.26
C MET A 190 7.79 -3.31 7.10
N VAL A 191 8.37 -4.39 6.58
CA VAL A 191 8.41 -5.68 7.31
C VAL A 191 9.31 -5.57 8.53
N GLY A 192 10.48 -4.95 8.39
CA GLY A 192 11.38 -4.65 9.50
C GLY A 192 10.73 -3.75 10.54
N PHE A 193 10.08 -2.67 10.11
CA PHE A 193 9.40 -1.72 10.99
C PHE A 193 8.29 -2.39 11.82
N LEU A 194 7.44 -3.19 11.17
CA LEU A 194 6.36 -3.93 11.82
C LEU A 194 6.86 -5.03 12.77
N THR A 195 7.97 -5.67 12.43
CA THR A 195 8.61 -6.67 13.30
C THR A 195 9.16 -6.00 14.56
N ALA A 196 9.81 -4.84 14.41
CA ALA A 196 10.30 -4.07 15.55
C ALA A 196 9.16 -3.52 16.42
N MET A 197 8.07 -3.04 15.81
CA MET A 197 6.86 -2.63 16.53
C MET A 197 6.29 -3.77 17.35
N SER A 198 6.13 -4.95 16.75
CA SER A 198 5.62 -6.14 17.44
C SER A 198 6.52 -6.55 18.61
N ALA A 199 7.85 -6.45 18.46
CA ALA A 199 8.80 -6.72 19.53
C ALA A 199 8.69 -5.69 20.67
N ALA A 200 8.56 -4.40 20.35
CA ALA A 200 8.38 -3.34 21.33
C ALA A 200 7.09 -3.50 22.13
N LEU A 201 5.98 -3.80 21.45
CA LEU A 201 4.68 -4.08 22.09
C LEU A 201 4.78 -5.29 23.02
N ASN A 202 5.34 -6.41 22.55
CA ASN A 202 5.50 -7.64 23.33
C ASN A 202 6.39 -7.42 24.58
N GLN A 203 7.49 -6.67 24.45
CA GLN A 203 8.35 -6.32 25.59
C GLN A 203 7.68 -5.38 26.59
N THR A 204 6.66 -4.64 26.17
CA THR A 204 5.88 -3.74 27.04
C THR A 204 4.78 -4.51 27.80
N GLN A 205 4.39 -5.72 27.39
CA GLN A 205 3.35 -6.48 28.07
C GLN A 205 3.78 -6.99 29.46
N ARG A 206 2.80 -7.17 30.35
CA ARG A 206 3.01 -7.85 31.64
C ARG A 206 3.15 -9.35 31.40
N LYS A 207 4.18 -9.96 31.97
CA LYS A 207 4.30 -11.43 32.04
C LYS A 207 3.74 -11.92 33.38
N PRO A 208 3.16 -13.14 33.44
CA PRO A 208 2.68 -13.70 34.70
C PRO A 208 3.77 -13.66 35.77
N ASP A 209 3.41 -13.16 36.95
CA ASP A 209 4.27 -13.08 38.14
C ASP A 209 5.56 -12.26 37.97
N GLN A 210 5.63 -11.35 36.99
CA GLN A 210 6.81 -10.51 36.75
C GLN A 210 6.41 -9.03 36.66
N PRO A 211 6.98 -8.14 37.51
CA PRO A 211 6.82 -6.71 37.33
C PRO A 211 7.48 -6.28 36.00
N ASN A 212 6.89 -5.31 35.31
CA ASN A 212 7.46 -4.75 34.09
C ASN A 212 7.52 -3.22 34.19
N PRO A 213 8.65 -2.64 34.63
CA PRO A 213 8.80 -1.18 34.73
C PRO A 213 8.57 -0.44 33.41
N ARG A 214 8.76 -1.10 32.27
CA ARG A 214 8.45 -0.54 30.95
C ARG A 214 6.94 -0.38 30.75
N LEU A 215 6.15 -1.36 31.20
CA LEU A 215 4.70 -1.25 31.20
C LEU A 215 4.21 -0.11 32.09
N ASP A 216 4.76 0.00 33.30
CA ASP A 216 4.34 1.02 34.26
C ASP A 216 4.57 2.44 33.69
N ARG A 217 5.73 2.67 33.05
CA ARG A 217 6.01 3.92 32.32
C ARG A 217 5.07 4.13 31.13
N PHE A 218 4.83 3.08 30.35
CA PHE A 218 3.93 3.15 29.19
C PHE A 218 2.51 3.54 29.59
N ILE A 219 1.97 2.94 30.66
CA ILE A 219 0.65 3.29 31.21
C ILE A 219 0.62 4.74 31.67
N GLU A 220 1.61 5.18 32.45
CA GLU A 220 1.71 6.58 32.90
C GLU A 220 1.68 7.54 31.71
N GLN A 221 2.45 7.25 30.66
CA GLN A 221 2.55 8.09 29.48
C GLN A 221 1.26 8.11 28.66
N VAL A 222 0.61 6.96 28.46
CA VAL A 222 -0.68 6.87 27.75
C VAL A 222 -1.75 7.65 28.49
N LEU A 223 -1.87 7.48 29.81
CA LEU A 223 -2.87 8.20 30.61
C LEU A 223 -2.60 9.71 30.67
N ALA A 224 -1.32 10.12 30.65
CA ALA A 224 -0.94 11.54 30.62
C ALA A 224 -1.35 12.26 29.32
N LEU A 225 -1.61 11.53 28.22
CA LEU A 225 -2.12 12.13 26.97
C LEU A 225 -3.57 12.60 27.10
N GLY A 226 -4.34 12.06 28.06
CA GLY A 226 -5.73 12.46 28.29
C GLY A 226 -6.65 12.25 27.08
N ASN A 227 -6.38 11.23 26.26
CA ASN A 227 -7.10 10.95 25.02
C ASN A 227 -8.07 9.77 25.17
N ASP A 228 -7.73 8.56 24.69
CA ASP A 228 -8.71 7.46 24.56
C ASP A 228 -8.82 6.54 25.77
N PHE A 229 -7.87 6.62 26.70
CA PHE A 229 -7.75 5.71 27.84
C PHE A 229 -7.89 6.45 29.17
N SER A 230 -8.62 5.85 30.10
CA SER A 230 -8.95 6.47 31.39
C SER A 230 -8.40 5.71 32.60
N SER A 231 -7.96 4.46 32.42
CA SER A 231 -7.41 3.63 33.50
C SER A 231 -6.28 2.70 33.03
N ALA A 232 -5.44 2.26 33.97
CA ALA A 232 -4.38 1.30 33.70
C ALA A 232 -4.89 -0.03 33.14
N GLU A 233 -6.04 -0.51 33.63
CA GLU A 233 -6.66 -1.76 33.17
C GLU A 233 -7.08 -1.70 31.70
N GLU A 234 -7.64 -0.56 31.27
CA GLU A 234 -7.99 -0.32 29.86
C GLU A 234 -6.74 -0.33 28.96
N VAL A 235 -5.65 0.30 29.42
CA VAL A 235 -4.37 0.33 28.69
C VAL A 235 -3.79 -1.08 28.57
N GLU A 236 -3.70 -1.85 29.66
CA GLU A 236 -3.16 -3.22 29.62
C GLU A 236 -4.01 -4.14 28.73
N THR A 237 -5.35 -4.04 28.82
CA THR A 237 -6.27 -4.82 28.00
C THR A 237 -6.10 -4.50 26.51
N ALA A 238 -6.04 -3.22 26.16
CA ALA A 238 -5.83 -2.80 24.79
C ALA A 238 -4.42 -3.13 24.29
N LEU A 239 -3.38 -3.02 25.12
CA LEU A 239 -2.01 -3.43 24.78
C LEU A 239 -1.98 -4.91 24.41
N ASN A 240 -2.65 -5.76 25.20
CA ASN A 240 -2.75 -7.19 24.90
C ASN A 240 -3.49 -7.46 23.58
N LYS A 241 -4.64 -6.80 23.37
CA LYS A 241 -5.40 -6.90 22.13
C LYS A 241 -4.54 -6.53 20.91
N TRP A 242 -3.95 -5.34 20.92
CA TRP A 242 -3.24 -4.81 19.77
C TRP A 242 -1.91 -5.52 19.51
N THR A 243 -1.22 -5.99 20.56
CA THR A 243 -0.05 -6.86 20.39
C THR A 243 -0.44 -8.15 19.66
N ALA A 244 -1.51 -8.82 20.09
CA ALA A 244 -2.01 -10.03 19.43
C ALA A 244 -2.45 -9.76 17.98
N THR A 245 -3.10 -8.63 17.70
CA THR A 245 -3.47 -8.23 16.34
C THR A 245 -2.25 -8.04 15.45
N ARG A 246 -1.18 -7.39 15.94
CA ARG A 246 0.06 -7.20 15.16
C ARG A 246 0.80 -8.52 14.94
N GLU A 247 0.86 -9.39 15.95
CA GLU A 247 1.44 -10.73 15.82
C GLU A 247 0.67 -11.61 14.83
N LEU A 248 -0.67 -11.53 14.82
CA LEU A 248 -1.51 -12.18 13.83
C LEU A 248 -1.18 -11.70 12.42
N TYR A 249 -1.16 -10.37 12.21
CA TYR A 249 -0.83 -9.80 10.91
C TYR A 249 0.55 -10.25 10.40
N ASN A 250 1.57 -10.23 11.28
CA ASN A 250 2.91 -10.69 10.96
C ASN A 250 2.98 -12.20 10.69
N THR A 251 2.16 -13.00 11.39
CA THR A 251 2.09 -14.46 11.19
C THR A 251 1.42 -14.82 9.86
N VAL A 252 0.26 -14.21 9.56
CA VAL A 252 -0.48 -14.41 8.30
C VAL A 252 0.39 -14.02 7.11
N ASN A 253 1.07 -12.87 7.23
CA ASN A 253 1.90 -12.32 6.16
C ASN A 253 3.38 -12.72 6.25
N HIS A 254 3.69 -13.81 6.96
CA HIS A 254 5.04 -14.35 7.00
C HIS A 254 5.40 -14.90 5.62
N SER A 255 6.41 -14.32 4.99
CA SER A 255 6.85 -14.72 3.66
C SER A 255 7.90 -15.82 3.74
N THR A 256 7.62 -16.93 3.07
CA THR A 256 8.56 -18.02 2.87
C THR A 256 8.52 -18.44 1.42
N THR A 257 9.67 -18.77 0.85
CA THR A 257 9.74 -19.45 -0.44
C THR A 257 10.36 -20.83 -0.25
N ASN A 258 9.74 -21.85 -0.84
CA ASN A 258 10.36 -23.14 -1.11
C ASN A 258 10.73 -23.25 -2.60
N GLN A 259 10.67 -22.15 -3.35
CA GLN A 259 10.95 -22.12 -4.78
C GLN A 259 12.30 -21.47 -5.04
N CYS A 260 13.16 -22.21 -5.73
CA CYS A 260 14.50 -21.80 -6.14
C CYS A 260 14.53 -21.62 -7.66
N LEU A 261 15.11 -20.52 -8.14
CA LEU A 261 15.28 -20.28 -9.58
C LEU A 261 16.45 -21.10 -10.14
N GLN A 262 16.20 -21.79 -11.25
CA GLN A 262 17.23 -22.46 -12.04
C GLN A 262 17.90 -21.48 -13.02
N PRO A 263 19.10 -21.82 -13.53
CA PRO A 263 19.76 -21.05 -14.59
C PRO A 263 18.88 -20.83 -15.83
N ASP A 264 18.04 -21.79 -16.18
CA ASP A 264 17.08 -21.72 -17.29
C ASP A 264 15.85 -20.84 -17.02
N GLY A 265 15.66 -20.36 -15.79
CA GLY A 265 14.54 -19.50 -15.40
C GLY A 265 13.33 -20.25 -14.83
N SER A 266 13.33 -21.57 -14.86
CA SER A 266 12.30 -22.36 -14.19
C SER A 266 12.45 -22.27 -12.66
N THR A 267 11.32 -22.35 -11.95
CA THR A 267 11.28 -22.49 -10.49
C THR A 267 11.06 -23.94 -10.13
N HIS A 268 11.84 -24.47 -9.18
CA HIS A 268 11.65 -25.82 -8.62
C HIS A 268 11.59 -25.75 -7.10
N ILE A 269 11.09 -26.82 -6.47
CA ILE A 269 11.10 -26.92 -5.02
C ILE A 269 12.54 -27.04 -4.55
N CYS A 270 12.97 -26.18 -3.63
CA CYS A 270 14.30 -26.23 -3.03
C CYS A 270 14.43 -27.51 -2.22
N VAL A 271 15.37 -28.36 -2.63
CA VAL A 271 15.69 -29.62 -1.95
C VAL A 271 17.09 -29.52 -1.38
N GLY A 272 17.24 -29.82 -0.08
CA GLY A 272 18.55 -29.84 0.57
C GLY A 272 19.41 -31.02 0.19
N GLU A 273 20.67 -30.97 0.59
CA GLU A 273 21.63 -32.07 0.39
C GLU A 273 21.14 -33.41 0.96
N ASN A 274 20.23 -33.37 1.94
CA ASN A 274 19.59 -34.53 2.54
C ASN A 274 18.33 -35.04 1.80
N GLY A 275 18.03 -34.48 0.62
CA GLY A 275 16.85 -34.83 -0.18
C GLY A 275 15.53 -34.31 0.37
N ARG A 276 15.52 -33.49 1.43
CA ARG A 276 14.29 -32.92 2.01
C ARG A 276 14.02 -31.54 1.47
N GLU A 277 12.75 -31.28 1.15
CA GLU A 277 12.25 -29.94 0.88
C GLU A 277 12.43 -29.05 2.10
N TYR A 278 12.85 -27.80 1.88
CA TYR A 278 12.85 -26.78 2.91
C TYR A 278 12.31 -25.45 2.36
N SER A 279 11.83 -24.59 3.26
CA SER A 279 11.44 -23.23 2.94
C SER A 279 12.40 -22.25 3.60
N TYR A 280 12.79 -21.19 2.88
CA TYR A 280 13.54 -20.07 3.43
C TYR A 280 12.63 -18.88 3.71
N PRO A 281 12.89 -18.08 4.76
CA PRO A 281 12.26 -16.78 4.93
C PRO A 281 12.63 -15.86 3.76
N LEU A 282 11.64 -15.34 3.04
CA LEU A 282 11.87 -14.33 2.00
C LEU A 282 11.80 -12.94 2.64
N ARG A 283 12.96 -12.33 2.85
CA ARG A 283 13.07 -10.97 3.37
C ARG A 283 12.96 -9.99 2.20
N TYR A 284 11.99 -9.08 2.23
CA TYR A 284 11.80 -8.11 1.15
C TYR A 284 12.91 -7.05 1.14
N GLY A 285 13.36 -6.63 2.33
CA GLY A 285 14.32 -5.54 2.48
C GLY A 285 13.65 -4.18 2.28
N TYR A 286 14.43 -3.23 1.77
CA TYR A 286 13.99 -1.86 1.50
C TYR A 286 13.30 -1.73 0.14
N ALA A 287 12.43 -0.73 0.03
CA ALA A 287 11.75 -0.29 -1.21
C ALA A 287 10.69 -1.23 -1.79
N ARG A 288 10.37 -2.33 -1.11
CA ARG A 288 9.51 -3.39 -1.67
C ARG A 288 8.55 -3.98 -0.65
N LEU A 289 7.39 -4.38 -1.16
CA LEU A 289 6.35 -5.05 -0.40
C LEU A 289 5.55 -5.96 -1.32
N ASP A 290 5.18 -7.16 -0.87
CA ASP A 290 4.10 -7.92 -1.51
C ASP A 290 2.75 -7.34 -1.05
N ALA A 291 2.37 -6.21 -1.63
CA ALA A 291 1.10 -5.54 -1.30
C ALA A 291 -0.11 -6.39 -1.69
N PHE A 292 -0.04 -7.06 -2.84
CA PHE A 292 -1.11 -7.93 -3.35
C PHE A 292 -1.43 -9.07 -2.39
N GLY A 293 -0.43 -9.89 -2.03
CA GLY A 293 -0.60 -11.00 -1.11
C GLY A 293 -1.13 -10.57 0.25
N ARG A 294 -0.72 -9.39 0.72
CA ARG A 294 -1.19 -8.81 2.00
C ARG A 294 -2.65 -8.36 1.93
N ILE A 295 -3.04 -7.64 0.87
CA ILE A 295 -4.45 -7.25 0.62
C ILE A 295 -5.33 -8.50 0.52
N TYR A 296 -4.88 -9.51 -0.24
CA TYR A 296 -5.58 -10.77 -0.45
C TYR A 296 -5.82 -11.49 0.87
N ASN A 297 -4.77 -11.66 1.69
CA ASN A 297 -4.89 -12.31 2.99
C ASN A 297 -5.77 -11.53 3.96
N ARG A 298 -5.74 -10.19 3.93
CA ARG A 298 -6.58 -9.37 4.77
C ARG A 298 -8.06 -9.59 4.45
N VAL A 299 -8.46 -9.64 3.18
CA VAL A 299 -9.85 -9.94 2.83
C VAL A 299 -10.23 -11.38 3.15
N LEU A 300 -9.34 -12.35 2.89
CA LEU A 300 -9.60 -13.76 3.23
C LEU A 300 -9.88 -13.97 4.72
N GLN A 301 -9.21 -13.20 5.59
CA GLN A 301 -9.43 -13.25 7.04
C GLN A 301 -10.89 -12.94 7.41
N HIS A 302 -11.56 -12.04 6.69
CA HIS A 302 -12.95 -11.68 6.98
C HIS A 302 -13.97 -12.40 6.10
N ALA A 303 -13.56 -12.93 4.95
CA ALA A 303 -14.43 -13.64 4.04
C ALA A 303 -14.77 -15.06 4.52
N ILE A 304 -13.80 -15.77 5.12
CA ILE A 304 -14.01 -17.15 5.60
C ILE A 304 -14.98 -17.20 6.79
N ASN A 305 -15.88 -18.19 6.80
CA ASN A 305 -16.78 -18.43 7.92
C ASN A 305 -16.30 -19.58 8.82
N ARG A 306 -16.90 -19.70 10.01
CA ARG A 306 -16.52 -20.71 11.02
C ARG A 306 -16.58 -22.15 10.50
N GLN A 307 -17.61 -22.51 9.74
CA GLN A 307 -17.80 -23.88 9.23
C GLN A 307 -16.72 -24.26 8.21
N GLN A 308 -16.35 -23.33 7.32
CA GLN A 308 -15.27 -23.53 6.37
C GLN A 308 -13.92 -23.65 7.08
N LEU A 309 -13.68 -22.81 8.10
CA LEU A 309 -12.46 -22.88 8.91
C LEU A 309 -12.36 -24.23 9.64
N GLU A 310 -13.45 -24.69 10.27
CA GLU A 310 -13.50 -26.00 10.93
C GLU A 310 -13.15 -27.14 9.97
N LYS A 311 -13.73 -27.12 8.77
CA LYS A 311 -13.44 -28.11 7.72
C LYS A 311 -11.96 -28.08 7.34
N ILE A 312 -11.36 -26.91 7.18
CA ILE A 312 -9.92 -26.78 6.89
C ILE A 312 -9.10 -27.38 8.03
N LEU A 313 -9.35 -26.97 9.28
CA LEU A 313 -8.59 -27.46 10.45
C LEU A 313 -8.67 -28.98 10.60
N LYS A 314 -9.80 -29.60 10.22
CA LYS A 314 -9.99 -31.06 10.22
C LYS A 314 -9.30 -31.80 9.07
N THR A 315 -8.81 -31.10 8.04
CA THR A 315 -8.20 -31.74 6.86
C THR A 315 -6.71 -31.47 6.68
N VAL A 316 -6.14 -30.45 7.34
CA VAL A 316 -4.69 -30.18 7.21
C VAL A 316 -3.86 -31.36 7.72
N THR A 317 -2.91 -31.83 6.90
CA THR A 317 -1.98 -32.92 7.23
C THR A 317 -0.56 -32.44 7.52
N ARG A 318 0.18 -33.26 8.28
CA ARG A 318 1.61 -33.10 8.57
C ARG A 318 2.46 -33.30 7.31
N PHE A 319 3.78 -33.14 7.41
CA PHE A 319 4.70 -33.25 6.27
C PHE A 319 4.68 -34.61 5.58
N ASP A 320 4.40 -35.68 6.31
CA ASP A 320 4.28 -37.04 5.75
C ASP A 320 2.96 -37.27 4.97
N GLY A 321 2.01 -36.33 5.05
CA GLY A 321 0.69 -36.45 4.45
C GLY A 321 -0.22 -37.52 5.07
N ALA A 322 0.28 -38.30 6.02
CA ALA A 322 -0.40 -39.47 6.59
C ALA A 322 -1.21 -39.09 7.84
N GLU A 323 -0.72 -38.14 8.64
CA GLU A 323 -1.37 -37.71 9.87
C GLU A 323 -1.96 -36.31 9.76
N ARG A 324 -3.13 -36.10 10.36
CA ARG A 324 -3.69 -34.75 10.53
C ARG A 324 -2.82 -33.92 11.49
N VAL A 325 -2.76 -32.62 11.24
CA VAL A 325 -2.09 -31.68 12.15
C VAL A 325 -2.84 -31.59 13.48
N LEU A 326 -4.17 -31.66 13.42
CA LEU A 326 -5.08 -31.56 14.57
C LEU A 326 -6.03 -32.77 14.62
N SER A 327 -6.28 -33.27 15.82
CA SER A 327 -7.40 -34.16 16.14
C SER A 327 -8.72 -33.40 16.22
N ASP A 328 -9.86 -34.09 16.16
CA ASP A 328 -11.17 -33.42 16.24
C ASP A 328 -11.39 -32.71 17.59
N ALA A 329 -10.89 -33.29 18.69
CA ALA A 329 -10.95 -32.67 20.01
C ALA A 329 -10.10 -31.39 20.10
N GLU A 330 -8.94 -31.38 19.44
CA GLU A 330 -8.10 -30.19 19.31
C GLU A 330 -8.77 -29.10 18.47
N VAL A 331 -9.45 -29.47 17.38
CA VAL A 331 -10.24 -28.52 16.57
C VAL A 331 -11.35 -27.88 17.40
N ASP A 332 -12.10 -28.67 18.18
CA ASP A 332 -13.16 -28.16 19.04
C ASP A 332 -12.63 -27.18 20.09
N LEU A 333 -11.44 -27.47 20.66
CA LEU A 333 -10.77 -26.56 21.59
C LEU A 333 -10.26 -25.28 20.92
N VAL A 334 -9.72 -25.38 19.70
CA VAL A 334 -9.24 -24.22 18.91
C VAL A 334 -10.40 -23.29 18.55
N LEU A 335 -11.57 -23.84 18.22
CA LEU A 335 -12.77 -23.09 17.85
C LEU A 335 -13.68 -22.74 19.03
N LYS A 336 -13.25 -23.05 20.27
CA LYS A 336 -14.00 -22.72 21.47
C LYS A 336 -14.06 -21.21 21.67
N GLY A 337 -15.27 -20.65 21.66
CA GLY A 337 -15.51 -19.21 21.79
C GLY A 337 -15.28 -18.40 20.49
N VAL A 338 -14.95 -19.07 19.38
CA VAL A 338 -14.69 -18.45 18.09
C VAL A 338 -16.00 -18.36 17.29
N GLY A 339 -16.73 -17.26 17.48
CA GLY A 339 -17.96 -16.92 16.73
C GLY A 339 -19.13 -17.91 16.89
N ASP A 340 -20.31 -17.51 16.42
CA ASP A 340 -21.45 -18.43 16.25
C ASP A 340 -21.25 -19.21 14.94
N PRO A 341 -21.50 -20.53 14.88
CA PRO A 341 -21.51 -21.28 13.61
C PRO A 341 -22.47 -20.75 12.54
N LYS A 342 -23.40 -19.84 12.89
CA LYS A 342 -24.28 -19.11 11.98
C LYS A 342 -23.69 -17.79 11.52
N ASP A 343 -22.56 -17.32 12.05
CA ASP A 343 -21.95 -16.09 11.59
C ASP A 343 -21.41 -16.24 10.16
N ALA A 344 -21.73 -15.28 9.32
CA ALA A 344 -21.31 -15.23 7.92
C ALA A 344 -19.84 -14.81 7.76
N VAL A 345 -19.27 -14.17 8.79
CA VAL A 345 -17.92 -13.56 8.79
C VAL A 345 -17.26 -13.76 10.15
N LEU A 346 -15.94 -13.88 10.13
CA LEU A 346 -15.10 -13.89 11.33
C LEU A 346 -14.42 -12.53 11.54
N LYS A 347 -14.14 -12.19 12.80
CA LYS A 347 -13.52 -10.93 13.22
C LYS A 347 -12.05 -11.08 13.61
N ASP A 348 -11.34 -9.96 13.68
CA ASP A 348 -9.93 -9.92 14.08
C ASP A 348 -9.70 -10.58 15.44
N GLU A 349 -10.53 -10.27 16.43
CA GLU A 349 -10.40 -10.84 17.78
C GLU A 349 -10.54 -12.37 17.77
N GLN A 350 -11.44 -12.90 16.94
CA GLN A 350 -11.65 -14.34 16.81
C GLN A 350 -10.43 -15.02 16.18
N PHE A 351 -9.78 -14.41 15.17
CA PHE A 351 -8.53 -14.93 14.62
C PHE A 351 -7.36 -14.83 15.59
N THR A 352 -7.27 -13.77 16.39
CA THR A 352 -6.24 -13.70 17.44
C THR A 352 -6.43 -14.80 18.48
N GLN A 353 -7.68 -15.11 18.83
CA GLN A 353 -8.02 -16.22 19.73
C GLN A 353 -7.67 -17.59 19.11
N ILE A 354 -7.99 -17.82 17.83
CA ILE A 354 -7.59 -19.04 17.11
C ILE A 354 -6.07 -19.21 17.17
N LEU A 355 -5.31 -18.16 16.86
CA LEU A 355 -3.85 -18.20 16.88
C LEU A 355 -3.30 -18.51 18.28
N ALA A 356 -3.88 -17.89 19.31
CA ALA A 356 -3.51 -18.14 20.71
C ALA A 356 -3.81 -19.60 21.12
N ASN A 357 -4.99 -20.12 20.75
CA ASN A 357 -5.39 -21.49 21.04
C ASN A 357 -4.45 -22.51 20.36
N LEU A 358 -4.08 -22.29 19.10
CA LEU A 358 -3.15 -23.17 18.37
C LEU A 358 -1.75 -23.25 19.02
N ARG A 359 -1.30 -22.16 19.65
CA ARG A 359 0.01 -22.06 20.33
C ARG A 359 -0.04 -22.41 21.82
N SER A 360 -1.24 -22.59 22.38
CA SER A 360 -1.44 -22.72 23.82
C SER A 360 -0.71 -23.93 24.39
N ASN A 361 -0.05 -23.73 25.54
CA ASN A 361 0.57 -24.80 26.33
C ASN A 361 -0.41 -25.45 27.32
N THR A 362 -1.66 -24.96 27.40
CA THR A 362 -2.68 -25.50 28.30
C THR A 362 -2.98 -26.96 27.95
N PRO A 363 -3.11 -27.88 28.94
CA PRO A 363 -3.41 -29.28 28.67
C PRO A 363 -4.61 -29.47 27.73
N GLY A 364 -4.44 -30.31 26.71
CA GLY A 364 -5.45 -30.60 25.69
C GLY A 364 -5.39 -29.68 24.45
N TYR A 365 -4.76 -28.51 24.52
CA TYR A 365 -4.53 -27.68 23.34
C TYR A 365 -3.36 -28.20 22.48
N PRO A 366 -3.30 -27.84 21.18
CA PRO A 366 -2.39 -28.48 20.23
C PRO A 366 -0.89 -28.20 20.45
N LYS A 367 -0.54 -27.05 21.03
CA LYS A 367 0.85 -26.59 21.21
C LYS A 367 1.68 -26.71 19.91
N LEU A 368 1.19 -26.13 18.82
CA LEU A 368 1.83 -26.30 17.53
C LEU A 368 3.20 -25.61 17.45
N ASN A 369 4.15 -26.31 16.84
CA ASN A 369 5.42 -25.73 16.42
C ASN A 369 5.26 -24.85 15.16
N GLN A 370 6.28 -24.06 14.86
CA GLN A 370 6.23 -23.11 13.74
C GLN A 370 5.93 -23.78 12.37
N PRO A 371 6.53 -24.92 11.99
CA PRO A 371 6.19 -25.57 10.72
C PRO A 371 4.72 -25.97 10.61
N ASN A 372 4.13 -26.56 11.66
CA ASN A 372 2.71 -26.92 11.65
C ASN A 372 1.79 -25.70 11.69
N MET A 373 2.20 -24.62 12.36
CA MET A 373 1.50 -23.34 12.30
C MET A 373 1.47 -22.78 10.87
N LEU A 374 2.59 -22.82 10.15
CA LEU A 374 2.65 -22.36 8.77
C LEU A 374 1.81 -23.24 7.83
N ARG A 375 1.69 -24.55 8.10
CA ARG A 375 0.79 -25.46 7.36
C ARG A 375 -0.67 -25.07 7.52
N ILE A 376 -1.13 -24.84 8.75
CA ILE A 376 -2.49 -24.35 9.00
C ILE A 376 -2.70 -22.98 8.34
N ARG A 377 -1.74 -22.06 8.51
CA ARG A 377 -1.78 -20.74 7.88
C ARG A 377 -1.94 -20.86 6.36
N ASN A 378 -1.11 -21.66 5.69
CA ASN A 378 -1.14 -21.85 4.23
C ASN A 378 -2.40 -22.57 3.72
N ALA A 379 -3.13 -23.26 4.60
CA ALA A 379 -4.42 -23.86 4.24
C ALA A 379 -5.58 -22.85 4.30
N ILE A 380 -5.41 -21.73 5.01
CA ILE A 380 -6.41 -20.66 5.17
C ILE A 380 -6.07 -19.46 4.28
N PHE A 381 -4.78 -19.14 4.15
CA PHE A 381 -4.22 -17.95 3.52
C PHE A 381 -3.17 -18.31 2.47
N ASN A 382 -2.78 -17.34 1.67
CA ASN A 382 -1.76 -17.50 0.64
C ASN A 382 -0.41 -16.91 1.09
N PRO A 383 0.73 -17.52 0.76
CA PRO A 383 2.04 -17.00 1.16
C PRO A 383 2.37 -15.70 0.40
N PRO A 384 2.61 -14.54 1.03
CA PRO A 384 2.96 -13.33 0.27
C PRO A 384 4.43 -13.40 -0.17
N ASN A 385 4.73 -14.06 -1.28
CA ASN A 385 6.08 -14.37 -1.75
C ASN A 385 6.52 -13.64 -3.03
N ALA A 386 5.78 -12.61 -3.46
CA ALA A 386 6.12 -11.82 -4.64
C ALA A 386 6.29 -10.33 -4.31
N PRO A 387 7.38 -9.93 -3.64
CA PRO A 387 7.61 -8.54 -3.30
C PRO A 387 7.76 -7.68 -4.55
N VAL A 388 7.03 -6.56 -4.59
CA VAL A 388 7.09 -5.58 -5.67
C VAL A 388 7.58 -4.22 -5.16
N SER A 389 8.25 -3.47 -6.02
CA SER A 389 8.55 -2.06 -5.78
C SER A 389 7.28 -1.23 -5.75
N TYR A 390 7.28 -0.17 -4.94
CA TYR A 390 6.20 0.82 -4.98
C TYR A 390 6.21 1.52 -6.35
N PRO A 391 5.09 1.57 -7.10
CA PRO A 391 5.01 2.40 -8.29
C PRO A 391 5.02 3.89 -7.91
N PHE A 392 5.45 4.77 -8.80
CA PHE A 392 5.23 6.21 -8.62
C PHE A 392 3.77 6.58 -8.95
N LEU A 393 3.33 7.73 -8.46
CA LEU A 393 1.95 8.20 -8.59
C LEU A 393 1.74 9.28 -9.65
N TRP A 394 2.78 9.98 -10.10
CA TRP A 394 2.60 10.90 -11.22
C TRP A 394 2.13 10.12 -12.46
N ASP A 395 1.26 10.73 -13.27
CA ASP A 395 0.60 10.12 -14.43
C ASP A 395 -0.40 8.97 -14.13
N ILE A 396 -0.55 8.52 -12.87
CA ILE A 396 -1.44 7.38 -12.56
C ILE A 396 -2.90 7.68 -12.87
N THR A 397 -3.35 8.92 -12.64
CA THR A 397 -4.71 9.39 -12.92
C THR A 397 -5.04 9.46 -14.41
N TYR A 398 -4.02 9.36 -15.27
CA TYR A 398 -4.13 9.42 -16.72
C TYR A 398 -3.90 8.05 -17.38
N SER A 399 -3.63 7.00 -16.61
CA SER A 399 -3.42 5.63 -17.10
C SER A 399 -4.74 4.89 -17.18
N ASP A 400 -4.99 4.18 -18.28
CA ASP A 400 -6.20 3.36 -18.48
C ASP A 400 -6.28 2.16 -17.51
N TYR A 401 -5.15 1.54 -17.24
CA TYR A 401 -4.96 0.47 -16.26
C TYR A 401 -3.81 0.79 -15.32
N VAL A 402 -3.92 0.32 -14.08
CA VAL A 402 -2.95 0.56 -13.01
C VAL A 402 -2.63 -0.73 -12.25
N GLN A 403 -1.71 -0.62 -11.29
CA GLN A 403 -0.96 -1.75 -10.70
C GLN A 403 -0.03 -2.42 -11.71
N TRP A 404 0.88 -3.29 -11.25
CA TRP A 404 1.96 -3.82 -12.10
C TRP A 404 1.46 -4.70 -13.25
N ASN A 405 0.40 -5.49 -13.02
CA ASN A 405 -0.21 -6.39 -14.00
C ASN A 405 -1.49 -5.84 -14.66
N GLY A 406 -1.81 -4.56 -14.44
CA GLY A 406 -3.04 -3.96 -14.99
C GLY A 406 -4.33 -4.58 -14.43
N LEU A 407 -4.32 -5.04 -13.18
CA LEU A 407 -5.50 -5.63 -12.52
C LEU A 407 -6.65 -4.63 -12.35
N ALA A 408 -6.33 -3.36 -12.08
CA ALA A 408 -7.33 -2.34 -11.85
C ALA A 408 -7.52 -1.49 -13.12
N GLY A 409 -8.72 -1.55 -13.70
CA GLY A 409 -9.18 -0.56 -14.67
C GLY A 409 -9.39 0.78 -13.96
N ASN A 410 -8.90 1.86 -14.55
CA ASN A 410 -8.81 3.16 -13.90
C ASN A 410 -9.93 4.13 -14.32
N SER A 411 -11.01 3.61 -14.88
CA SER A 411 -12.16 4.37 -15.38
C SER A 411 -13.34 4.35 -14.40
N PHE A 412 -14.26 5.32 -14.51
CA PHE A 412 -15.46 5.41 -13.66
C PHE A 412 -15.09 5.35 -12.15
N LEU A 413 -15.69 4.46 -11.37
CA LEU A 413 -15.40 4.23 -9.94
C LEU A 413 -14.13 3.39 -9.69
N GLY A 414 -13.39 3.02 -10.74
CA GLY A 414 -12.15 2.24 -10.68
C GLY A 414 -11.12 2.77 -9.68
N PRO A 415 -10.74 4.07 -9.74
CA PRO A 415 -9.78 4.65 -8.80
C PRO A 415 -10.23 4.56 -7.34
N LEU A 416 -11.50 4.88 -7.05
CA LEU A 416 -12.06 4.79 -5.70
C LEU A 416 -12.05 3.34 -5.19
N GLY A 417 -12.39 2.37 -6.05
CA GLY A 417 -12.35 0.96 -5.68
C GLY A 417 -10.94 0.42 -5.46
N ARG A 418 -9.99 0.78 -6.33
CA ARG A 418 -8.57 0.47 -6.15
C ARG A 418 -8.07 0.99 -4.80
N ASN A 419 -8.27 2.27 -4.53
CA ASN A 419 -7.81 2.92 -3.31
C ASN A 419 -8.45 2.31 -2.07
N ALA A 420 -9.77 2.04 -2.08
CA ALA A 420 -10.44 1.36 -0.99
C ALA A 420 -9.86 -0.05 -0.75
N GLY A 421 -9.60 -0.82 -1.81
CA GLY A 421 -8.94 -2.13 -1.73
C GLY A 421 -7.53 -2.08 -1.14
N GLU A 422 -6.76 -1.04 -1.47
CA GLU A 422 -5.42 -0.81 -0.93
C GLU A 422 -5.48 -0.43 0.56
N VAL A 423 -6.36 0.47 0.98
CA VAL A 423 -6.56 0.84 2.40
C VAL A 423 -7.02 -0.36 3.22
N ILE A 424 -7.88 -1.23 2.66
CA ILE A 424 -8.25 -2.51 3.28
C ILE A 424 -6.99 -3.32 3.65
N GLY A 425 -6.04 -3.47 2.72
CA GLY A 425 -4.79 -4.20 2.97
C GLY A 425 -3.79 -3.45 3.86
N VAL A 426 -3.86 -2.12 3.87
CA VAL A 426 -3.04 -1.24 4.72
C VAL A 426 -3.85 -0.85 5.97
N PHE A 427 -4.31 -1.86 6.71
CA PHE A 427 -4.81 -1.75 8.09
C PHE A 427 -6.15 -1.03 8.32
N ALA A 428 -7.07 -0.98 7.35
CA ALA A 428 -8.45 -0.62 7.69
C ALA A 428 -9.02 -1.55 8.79
N ILE A 429 -9.81 -0.98 9.70
CA ILE A 429 -10.69 -1.75 10.57
C ILE A 429 -11.88 -2.22 9.72
N LEU A 430 -12.10 -3.53 9.69
CA LEU A 430 -13.17 -4.18 8.94
C LEU A 430 -14.21 -4.72 9.91
N ASP A 431 -15.17 -3.88 10.29
CA ASP A 431 -16.29 -4.24 11.18
C ASP A 431 -17.43 -4.93 10.42
N TRP A 432 -17.05 -5.90 9.60
CA TRP A 432 -17.99 -6.69 8.82
C TRP A 432 -18.80 -7.56 9.79
N HIS A 433 -20.12 -7.55 9.62
CA HIS A 433 -21.01 -8.33 10.47
C HIS A 433 -22.22 -8.84 9.70
N THR A 434 -22.75 -9.95 10.19
CA THR A 434 -23.94 -10.58 9.66
C THR A 434 -25.17 -9.80 10.11
N GLU A 435 -25.98 -9.32 9.16
CA GLU A 435 -27.33 -8.86 9.43
C GLU A 435 -28.33 -9.98 9.13
N THR A 436 -29.06 -10.39 10.17
CA THR A 436 -30.13 -11.39 10.08
C THR A 436 -31.50 -10.72 10.14
N GLY A 437 -32.51 -11.31 9.48
CA GLY A 437 -33.90 -10.83 9.58
C GLY A 437 -34.23 -9.57 8.79
N VAL A 438 -33.30 -9.09 7.94
CA VAL A 438 -33.59 -7.99 7.02
C VAL A 438 -34.63 -8.47 5.99
N SER A 439 -35.76 -7.77 5.88
CA SER A 439 -36.83 -8.15 4.96
C SER A 439 -36.32 -8.12 3.51
N LYS A 440 -36.85 -9.02 2.66
CA LYS A 440 -36.48 -9.08 1.23
C LYS A 440 -36.64 -7.73 0.52
N TRP A 441 -37.65 -6.97 0.93
CA TRP A 441 -37.84 -5.60 0.46
C TRP A 441 -36.66 -4.71 0.86
N MET A 442 -36.28 -4.63 2.14
CA MET A 442 -35.13 -3.81 2.59
C MET A 442 -33.81 -4.21 1.92
N LYS A 443 -33.57 -5.51 1.66
CA LYS A 443 -32.39 -5.99 0.93
C LYS A 443 -32.32 -5.44 -0.50
N ASN A 444 -33.45 -5.37 -1.20
CA ASN A 444 -33.50 -4.83 -2.56
C ASN A 444 -33.30 -3.29 -2.63
N PHE A 445 -33.42 -2.58 -1.50
CA PHE A 445 -33.12 -1.15 -1.39
C PHE A 445 -31.72 -0.85 -0.81
N SER A 446 -31.00 -1.87 -0.32
CA SER A 446 -29.62 -1.73 0.13
C SER A 446 -28.68 -1.78 -1.07
N LEU A 447 -28.01 -0.66 -1.38
CA LEU A 447 -27.07 -0.62 -2.49
C LEU A 447 -25.90 -1.59 -2.28
N SER A 448 -25.45 -1.75 -1.05
CA SER A 448 -24.44 -2.75 -0.66
C SER A 448 -24.91 -4.18 -0.98
N SER A 449 -26.14 -4.55 -0.61
CA SER A 449 -26.71 -5.85 -0.96
C SER A 449 -26.86 -6.05 -2.49
N LEU A 450 -27.23 -5.00 -3.22
CA LEU A 450 -27.37 -5.05 -4.68
C LEU A 450 -26.01 -5.23 -5.38
N LEU A 451 -25.03 -4.39 -5.05
CA LEU A 451 -23.71 -4.38 -5.69
C LEU A 451 -22.86 -5.62 -5.35
N THR A 452 -23.12 -6.26 -4.22
CA THR A 452 -22.46 -7.50 -3.81
C THR A 452 -23.27 -8.77 -4.12
N GLY A 453 -24.43 -8.63 -4.79
CA GLY A 453 -25.27 -9.77 -5.17
C GLY A 453 -25.92 -10.51 -3.99
N GLN A 454 -26.00 -9.89 -2.82
CA GLN A 454 -26.51 -10.52 -1.59
C GLN A 454 -28.04 -10.45 -1.44
N SER A 455 -28.78 -9.84 -2.37
CA SER A 455 -30.22 -9.62 -2.23
C SER A 455 -31.07 -10.90 -2.09
N ASN A 456 -30.56 -12.03 -2.56
CA ASN A 456 -31.20 -13.35 -2.43
C ASN A 456 -30.67 -14.16 -1.25
N LYS A 457 -29.74 -13.63 -0.46
CA LYS A 457 -29.15 -14.30 0.70
C LYS A 457 -30.06 -14.22 1.91
N GLU A 458 -30.06 -15.27 2.73
CA GLU A 458 -30.72 -15.23 4.05
C GLU A 458 -29.98 -14.27 4.98
N GLN A 459 -28.65 -14.37 4.98
CA GLN A 459 -27.71 -13.56 5.75
C GLN A 459 -26.99 -12.57 4.84
N VAL A 460 -26.99 -11.30 5.20
CA VAL A 460 -26.30 -10.24 4.44
C VAL A 460 -25.13 -9.73 5.25
N ILE A 461 -23.97 -9.60 4.63
CA ILE A 461 -22.81 -8.94 5.22
C ILE A 461 -22.99 -7.43 5.08
N ASN A 462 -22.93 -6.72 6.20
CA ASN A 462 -22.73 -5.28 6.21
C ASN A 462 -21.23 -4.99 6.25
N PHE A 463 -20.71 -4.23 5.28
CA PHE A 463 -19.27 -3.98 5.10
C PHE A 463 -18.82 -2.68 5.77
N LYS A 464 -19.30 -2.39 6.99
CA LYS A 464 -18.81 -1.25 7.75
C LYS A 464 -17.30 -1.35 7.92
N SER A 465 -16.61 -0.25 7.69
CA SER A 465 -15.17 -0.17 7.84
C SER A 465 -14.76 1.26 8.16
N SER A 466 -13.48 1.44 8.48
CA SER A 466 -12.87 2.75 8.68
C SER A 466 -12.50 3.47 7.38
N VAL A 467 -12.63 2.84 6.20
CA VAL A 467 -12.21 3.40 4.91
C VAL A 467 -12.91 4.74 4.62
N ASP A 468 -12.12 5.80 4.42
CA ASP A 468 -12.64 7.15 4.15
C ASP A 468 -12.77 7.42 2.64
N LEU A 469 -13.91 7.05 2.08
CA LEU A 469 -14.20 7.23 0.65
C LEU A 469 -14.13 8.70 0.19
N PHE A 470 -14.44 9.65 1.08
CA PHE A 470 -14.46 11.06 0.74
C PHE A 470 -13.04 11.62 0.57
N ASN A 471 -12.14 11.29 1.48
CA ASN A 471 -10.74 11.67 1.34
C ASN A 471 -10.03 10.90 0.22
N LEU A 472 -10.39 9.63 -0.04
CA LEU A 472 -9.85 8.88 -1.17
C LEU A 472 -10.20 9.52 -2.52
N GLU A 473 -11.43 10.02 -2.70
CA GLU A 473 -11.79 10.78 -3.90
C GLU A 473 -10.98 12.08 -4.02
N ARG A 474 -10.85 12.82 -2.91
CA ARG A 474 -10.08 14.07 -2.90
C ARG A 474 -8.60 13.85 -3.20
N LEU A 475 -8.04 12.73 -2.78
CA LEU A 475 -6.67 12.32 -3.08
C LEU A 475 -6.49 12.10 -4.58
N GLU A 476 -7.41 11.39 -5.25
CA GLU A 476 -7.39 11.26 -6.71
C GLU A 476 -7.47 12.62 -7.41
N SER A 477 -8.37 13.49 -6.96
CA SER A 477 -8.48 14.86 -7.47
C SER A 477 -7.15 15.65 -7.31
N HIS A 478 -6.42 15.43 -6.21
CA HIS A 478 -5.14 16.10 -5.96
C HIS A 478 -4.02 15.54 -6.85
N LEU A 479 -3.97 14.21 -7.04
CA LEU A 479 -2.99 13.53 -7.88
C LEU A 479 -3.04 13.95 -9.36
N LEU A 480 -4.19 14.41 -9.86
CA LEU A 480 -4.30 14.98 -11.22
C LEU A 480 -3.31 16.12 -11.48
N THR A 481 -2.92 16.85 -10.44
CA THR A 481 -1.99 17.99 -10.55
C THR A 481 -0.53 17.62 -10.32
N LEU A 482 -0.25 16.37 -9.92
CA LEU A 482 1.10 15.90 -9.66
C LEU A 482 1.85 15.67 -10.98
N MET A 483 3.04 16.26 -11.09
CA MET A 483 3.93 16.09 -12.24
C MET A 483 5.16 15.26 -11.88
N SER A 484 5.73 14.57 -12.88
CA SER A 484 6.96 13.79 -12.73
C SER A 484 8.16 14.66 -12.35
N PRO A 485 9.12 14.26 -11.50
CA PRO A 485 10.27 15.10 -11.18
C PRO A 485 11.21 15.30 -12.37
N ARG A 486 11.67 16.53 -12.60
CA ARG A 486 12.72 16.84 -13.60
C ARG A 486 14.11 16.51 -13.06
N TRP A 487 15.03 16.12 -13.95
CA TRP A 487 16.42 15.83 -13.62
C TRP A 487 17.16 17.04 -13.02
N PRO A 488 17.60 16.98 -11.74
CA PRO A 488 18.11 18.14 -11.04
C PRO A 488 19.63 18.31 -11.13
N PHE A 489 20.38 17.38 -11.72
CA PHE A 489 21.84 17.42 -11.72
C PHE A 489 22.43 18.18 -12.91
N CYS A 490 23.43 19.02 -12.63
CA CYS A 490 24.35 19.58 -13.61
C CYS A 490 25.55 18.64 -13.79
N ARG A 491 26.18 18.69 -14.96
CA ARG A 491 27.40 17.94 -15.26
C ARG A 491 28.53 18.90 -15.63
N ASN A 492 29.65 18.78 -14.93
CA ASN A 492 30.82 19.58 -15.18
C ASN A 492 31.40 19.29 -16.57
N GLY A 493 31.59 20.32 -17.39
CA GLY A 493 32.06 20.16 -18.77
C GLY A 493 33.51 19.68 -18.89
N GLN A 494 34.34 19.89 -17.86
CA GLN A 494 35.76 19.52 -17.85
C GLN A 494 36.03 18.19 -17.15
N SER A 495 35.52 18.01 -15.92
CA SER A 495 35.75 16.79 -15.14
C SER A 495 34.75 15.69 -15.47
N GLY A 496 33.56 16.05 -15.98
CA GLY A 496 32.47 15.12 -16.24
C GLY A 496 31.65 14.75 -15.01
N ASP A 497 31.99 15.29 -13.83
CA ASP A 497 31.33 15.00 -12.55
C ASP A 497 29.94 15.64 -12.47
N TYR A 498 29.05 14.99 -11.73
CA TYR A 498 27.72 15.52 -11.45
C TYR A 498 27.70 16.34 -10.15
N TYR A 499 26.89 17.38 -10.14
CA TYR A 499 26.59 18.18 -8.95
C TYR A 499 25.14 18.68 -8.98
N LEU A 500 24.60 19.01 -7.81
CA LEU A 500 23.33 19.74 -7.71
C LEU A 500 23.61 21.25 -7.74
N PRO A 501 22.85 22.05 -8.49
CA PRO A 501 23.09 23.49 -8.60
C PRO A 501 22.93 24.20 -7.24
N ASN A 502 23.52 25.39 -7.14
CA ASN A 502 23.34 26.27 -5.99
C ASN A 502 21.98 26.99 -6.10
N GLY A 503 21.18 26.99 -5.03
CA GLY A 503 19.84 27.58 -5.00
C GLY A 503 18.73 26.53 -4.92
N PRO A 504 17.46 26.96 -4.81
CA PRO A 504 16.33 26.06 -4.58
C PRO A 504 16.04 25.19 -5.80
N LEU A 505 16.00 23.87 -5.61
CA LEU A 505 15.66 22.91 -6.67
C LEU A 505 14.18 22.96 -7.13
N SER A 506 13.35 23.73 -6.44
CA SER A 506 11.91 23.86 -6.72
C SER A 506 11.60 24.82 -7.87
N GLN A 507 12.60 25.43 -8.50
CA GLN A 507 12.43 26.31 -9.65
C GLN A 507 12.49 25.51 -10.95
N ALA A 508 11.81 25.99 -11.99
CA ALA A 508 11.84 25.37 -13.30
C ALA A 508 13.29 25.25 -13.79
N VAL A 509 13.69 24.01 -14.05
CA VAL A 509 15.08 23.64 -14.24
C VAL A 509 15.49 23.77 -15.73
N ASP A 510 16.22 24.83 -16.09
CA ASP A 510 16.80 25.03 -17.44
C ASP A 510 18.29 24.62 -17.46
N LEU A 511 18.83 24.40 -18.67
CA LEU A 511 20.26 24.26 -18.94
C LEU A 511 21.06 25.50 -18.49
N ARG A 512 20.45 26.68 -18.48
CA ARG A 512 21.08 27.95 -18.07
C ARG A 512 21.35 28.05 -16.57
N ASP A 513 20.77 27.18 -15.76
CA ASP A 513 20.92 27.20 -14.30
C ASP A 513 22.19 26.49 -13.81
N CYS A 514 22.97 25.89 -14.72
CA CYS A 514 24.27 25.30 -14.41
C CYS A 514 25.40 26.34 -14.52
N ALA A 515 26.51 26.10 -13.82
CA ALA A 515 27.61 27.07 -13.76
C ALA A 515 28.42 27.11 -15.07
N GLY A 516 28.61 28.31 -15.64
CA GLY A 516 29.54 28.52 -16.76
C GLY A 516 29.17 27.74 -18.04
N GLN A 517 30.03 26.81 -18.45
CA GLN A 517 29.82 25.94 -19.63
C GLN A 517 29.24 24.57 -19.28
N ASP A 518 28.95 24.33 -18.00
CA ASP A 518 28.38 23.07 -17.53
C ASP A 518 26.98 22.87 -18.10
N LEU A 519 26.62 21.62 -18.35
CA LEU A 519 25.35 21.27 -18.97
C LEU A 519 24.59 20.29 -18.09
N ARG A 520 23.28 20.50 -18.00
CA ARG A 520 22.36 19.54 -17.40
C ARG A 520 22.23 18.26 -18.24
N MET A 521 22.24 18.43 -19.55
CA MET A 521 22.06 17.38 -20.55
C MET A 521 23.03 17.54 -21.71
N ASN A 522 23.58 16.44 -22.20
CA ASN A 522 24.33 16.38 -23.45
C ASN A 522 23.36 16.31 -24.64
N ARG A 523 23.09 17.46 -25.29
CA ARG A 523 22.11 17.56 -26.39
C ARG A 523 22.34 16.57 -27.54
N PRO A 524 23.56 16.40 -28.10
CA PRO A 524 23.81 15.37 -29.11
C PRO A 524 23.42 13.95 -28.67
N GLN A 525 23.72 13.59 -27.41
CA GLN A 525 23.34 12.27 -26.87
C GLN A 525 21.82 12.16 -26.66
N VAL A 526 21.15 13.22 -26.20
CA VAL A 526 19.68 13.26 -26.06
C VAL A 526 19.00 13.02 -27.42
N GLU A 527 19.44 13.69 -28.49
CA GLU A 527 18.83 13.52 -29.81
C GLU A 527 19.05 12.10 -30.37
N ARG A 528 20.26 11.55 -30.20
CA ARG A 528 20.55 10.15 -30.56
C ARG A 528 19.70 9.18 -29.74
N GLY A 529 19.62 9.40 -28.42
CA GLY A 529 18.82 8.62 -27.48
C GLY A 529 17.33 8.64 -27.81
N LYS A 530 16.79 9.79 -28.21
CA LYS A 530 15.40 9.95 -28.64
C LYS A 530 15.07 9.08 -29.85
N VAL A 531 15.97 9.02 -30.84
CA VAL A 531 15.80 8.15 -32.02
C VAL A 531 15.82 6.68 -31.61
N LEU A 532 16.80 6.28 -30.77
CA LEU A 532 16.89 4.91 -30.26
C LEU A 532 15.64 4.52 -29.45
N TYR A 533 15.12 5.44 -28.63
CA TYR A 533 13.93 5.24 -27.84
C TYR A 533 12.70 5.02 -28.72
N ALA A 534 12.52 5.86 -29.75
CA ALA A 534 11.42 5.72 -30.69
C ALA A 534 11.46 4.36 -31.42
N GLN A 535 12.66 3.85 -31.71
CA GLN A 535 12.86 2.56 -32.39
C GLN A 535 12.65 1.34 -31.48
N LYS A 536 13.06 1.43 -30.21
CA LYS A 536 13.21 0.25 -29.33
C LYS A 536 12.28 0.24 -28.12
N CYS A 537 11.81 1.39 -27.65
CA CYS A 537 11.13 1.52 -26.37
C CYS A 537 9.68 2.01 -26.54
N GLN A 538 9.45 2.94 -27.46
CA GLN A 538 8.19 3.69 -27.54
C GLN A 538 6.96 2.83 -27.88
N SER A 539 7.15 1.66 -28.48
CA SER A 539 6.06 0.70 -28.72
C SER A 539 5.40 0.22 -27.44
N CYS A 540 6.16 0.09 -26.34
CA CYS A 540 5.66 -0.34 -25.03
C CYS A 540 5.57 0.83 -24.03
N HIS A 541 6.48 1.80 -24.14
CA HIS A 541 6.61 2.93 -23.22
C HIS A 541 6.29 4.25 -23.93
N ILE A 542 5.03 4.70 -23.82
CA ILE A 542 4.61 5.96 -24.42
C ILE A 542 5.35 7.16 -23.80
N VAL A 543 5.74 8.13 -24.63
CA VAL A 543 6.24 9.44 -24.19
C VAL A 543 5.05 10.37 -24.01
N LEU A 544 4.93 10.96 -22.83
CA LEU A 544 3.84 11.87 -22.49
C LEU A 544 4.42 13.23 -22.12
N ASP A 545 3.78 14.30 -22.58
CA ASP A 545 4.04 15.62 -22.01
C ASP A 545 3.46 15.68 -20.59
N ARG A 546 4.35 15.84 -19.59
CA ARG A 546 3.96 15.90 -18.17
C ARG A 546 3.08 17.11 -17.83
N GLU A 547 3.10 18.16 -18.65
CA GLU A 547 2.31 19.38 -18.44
C GLU A 547 0.96 19.34 -19.18
N ALA A 548 0.78 18.41 -20.11
CA ALA A 548 -0.49 18.25 -20.84
C ALA A 548 -1.59 17.76 -19.88
N GLY A 549 -2.63 18.58 -19.71
CA GLY A 549 -3.77 18.28 -18.84
C GLY A 549 -4.75 17.26 -19.42
N ASP A 550 -4.66 17.00 -20.72
CA ASP A 550 -5.46 16.03 -21.48
C ASP A 550 -4.66 14.77 -21.86
N ARG A 551 -3.48 14.55 -21.26
CA ARG A 551 -2.67 13.37 -21.51
C ARG A 551 -3.43 12.09 -21.17
N LEU A 552 -3.27 11.06 -21.98
CA LEU A 552 -3.85 9.74 -21.76
C LEU A 552 -2.77 8.69 -22.01
N MET A 553 -2.57 7.81 -21.04
CA MET A 553 -1.63 6.70 -21.13
C MET A 553 -2.40 5.41 -21.39
N VAL A 554 -2.19 4.83 -22.57
CA VAL A 554 -2.66 3.47 -22.89
C VAL A 554 -1.58 2.48 -22.49
N SER A 555 -1.91 1.59 -21.55
CA SER A 555 -0.99 0.59 -21.02
C SER A 555 -0.81 -0.54 -22.04
N ASN A 556 0.42 -0.72 -22.54
CA ASN A 556 0.74 -1.84 -23.41
C ASN A 556 1.16 -3.06 -22.57
N MET A 557 0.31 -4.09 -22.54
CA MET A 557 0.53 -5.29 -21.73
C MET A 557 1.49 -6.26 -22.42
N VAL A 558 2.46 -6.75 -21.66
CA VAL A 558 3.39 -7.83 -22.03
C VAL A 558 3.04 -9.06 -21.20
N GLY A 559 2.54 -10.10 -21.86
CA GLY A 559 2.17 -11.35 -21.22
C GLY A 559 3.37 -12.15 -20.72
N ILE A 560 3.16 -13.03 -19.74
CA ILE A 560 4.23 -13.91 -19.22
C ILE A 560 4.67 -14.99 -20.23
N GLN A 561 3.96 -15.17 -21.33
CA GLN A 561 4.39 -16.04 -22.43
C GLN A 561 5.44 -15.39 -23.34
N ASP A 562 5.68 -14.08 -23.19
CA ASP A 562 6.75 -13.38 -23.88
C ASP A 562 8.10 -13.84 -23.30
N PRO A 563 9.07 -14.31 -24.12
CA PRO A 563 10.38 -14.72 -23.62
C PRO A 563 11.16 -13.59 -22.94
N GLU A 564 10.82 -12.34 -23.22
CA GLU A 564 11.40 -11.15 -22.63
C GLU A 564 10.62 -10.66 -21.39
N THR A 565 9.64 -11.40 -20.91
CA THR A 565 8.91 -11.03 -19.68
C THR A 565 9.82 -11.07 -18.44
N THR A 566 9.51 -10.23 -17.45
CA THR A 566 10.22 -10.20 -16.16
C THR A 566 9.73 -11.30 -15.21
N ASP A 567 10.24 -11.36 -13.97
CA ASP A 567 9.80 -12.32 -12.94
C ASP A 567 8.27 -12.54 -12.94
N GLU A 568 7.83 -13.78 -13.05
CA GLU A 568 6.41 -14.09 -13.28
C GLU A 568 5.62 -14.31 -11.98
N THR A 569 6.29 -14.34 -10.83
CA THR A 569 5.71 -14.81 -9.56
C THR A 569 4.50 -13.98 -9.16
N MET A 570 4.59 -12.64 -9.25
CA MET A 570 3.48 -11.74 -8.90
C MET A 570 2.27 -11.92 -9.82
N ALA A 571 2.49 -11.95 -11.14
CA ALA A 571 1.44 -12.15 -12.12
C ALA A 571 0.75 -13.52 -11.93
N ARG A 572 1.52 -14.58 -11.68
CA ARG A 572 0.98 -15.93 -11.40
C ARG A 572 0.17 -15.97 -10.11
N ASN A 573 0.67 -15.39 -9.02
CA ASN A 573 -0.03 -15.30 -7.74
C ASN A 573 -1.40 -14.62 -7.87
N SER A 574 -1.50 -13.60 -8.74
CA SER A 574 -2.75 -12.86 -8.98
C SER A 574 -3.89 -13.72 -9.53
N VAL A 575 -3.56 -14.81 -10.23
CA VAL A 575 -4.53 -15.75 -10.83
C VAL A 575 -4.65 -17.04 -10.02
N GLN A 576 -3.54 -17.51 -9.45
CA GLN A 576 -3.45 -18.81 -8.79
C GLN A 576 -3.88 -18.79 -7.33
N TYR A 577 -3.87 -17.64 -6.66
CA TYR A 577 -4.30 -17.58 -5.27
C TYR A 577 -5.80 -17.77 -5.14
N HIS A 578 -6.18 -18.70 -4.27
CA HIS A 578 -7.57 -19.04 -3.97
C HIS A 578 -7.83 -18.91 -2.47
N GLY A 579 -9.10 -18.86 -2.10
CA GLY A 579 -9.49 -18.95 -0.71
C GLY A 579 -10.97 -19.21 -0.54
N LYS A 580 -11.37 -19.36 0.72
CA LYS A 580 -12.76 -19.59 1.09
C LYS A 580 -13.55 -18.30 1.01
N SER A 581 -14.61 -18.30 0.20
CA SER A 581 -15.45 -17.13 -0.05
C SER A 581 -16.54 -16.88 0.99
N GLY A 582 -16.71 -17.79 1.96
CA GLY A 582 -17.76 -17.72 2.98
C GLY A 582 -19.14 -17.44 2.42
N ASN A 583 -19.76 -16.36 2.91
CA ASN A 583 -21.12 -16.00 2.51
C ASN A 583 -21.20 -15.37 1.10
N LEU A 584 -20.06 -14.98 0.51
CA LEU A 584 -19.98 -14.49 -0.88
C LEU A 584 -20.16 -15.62 -1.91
N ARG A 585 -20.03 -16.91 -1.53
CA ARG A 585 -20.36 -18.04 -2.42
C ARG A 585 -21.75 -17.88 -3.03
N ASN A 586 -22.04 -18.35 -4.24
CA ASN A 586 -23.35 -18.19 -4.90
C ASN A 586 -23.81 -16.73 -5.09
N THR A 587 -22.88 -15.77 -5.12
CA THR A 587 -23.13 -14.41 -5.64
C THR A 587 -22.48 -14.29 -7.01
N TYR A 588 -22.82 -13.22 -7.74
CA TYR A 588 -22.32 -12.98 -9.09
C TYR A 588 -21.29 -11.85 -9.08
N GLN A 589 -20.21 -12.04 -9.85
CA GLN A 589 -19.16 -11.06 -10.05
C GLN A 589 -18.94 -10.84 -11.54
N GLU A 590 -19.11 -9.60 -11.99
CA GLU A 590 -18.81 -9.21 -13.38
C GLU A 590 -17.31 -9.33 -13.68
N THR A 591 -17.00 -9.77 -14.90
CA THR A 591 -15.67 -9.83 -15.50
C THR A 591 -15.75 -9.36 -16.96
N ASP A 592 -14.60 -9.20 -17.62
CA ASP A 592 -14.53 -8.78 -19.02
C ASP A 592 -15.21 -9.76 -19.99
N VAL A 593 -15.39 -11.02 -19.57
CA VAL A 593 -16.01 -12.10 -20.36
C VAL A 593 -17.40 -12.50 -19.86
N GLY A 594 -17.99 -11.70 -18.97
CA GLY A 594 -19.32 -11.91 -18.40
C GLY A 594 -19.31 -12.23 -16.90
N SER A 595 -20.49 -12.51 -16.35
CA SER A 595 -20.65 -12.68 -14.91
C SER A 595 -20.31 -14.10 -14.46
N LEU A 596 -19.44 -14.23 -13.46
CA LEU A 596 -19.08 -15.50 -12.82
C LEU A 596 -19.83 -15.69 -11.51
N VAL A 597 -20.18 -16.93 -11.19
CA VAL A 597 -20.67 -17.30 -9.85
C VAL A 597 -19.47 -17.56 -8.95
N ILE A 598 -19.40 -16.84 -7.82
CA ILE A 598 -18.37 -17.08 -6.80
C ILE A 598 -18.60 -18.45 -6.16
N GLN A 599 -17.63 -19.35 -6.27
CA GLN A 599 -17.69 -20.69 -5.68
C GLN A 599 -17.20 -20.70 -4.22
N GLU A 600 -17.31 -21.84 -3.52
CA GLU A 600 -16.81 -21.98 -2.14
C GLU A 600 -15.30 -21.71 -2.07
N ASP A 601 -14.55 -22.35 -2.96
CA ASP A 601 -13.15 -22.05 -3.28
C ASP A 601 -13.13 -21.17 -4.52
N ALA A 602 -12.70 -19.92 -4.37
CA ALA A 602 -12.70 -18.95 -5.46
C ALA A 602 -11.34 -18.24 -5.56
N PRO A 603 -10.96 -17.77 -6.76
CA PRO A 603 -9.80 -16.89 -6.93
C PRO A 603 -9.92 -15.68 -5.99
N VAL A 604 -8.84 -15.35 -5.28
CA VAL A 604 -8.91 -14.30 -4.24
C VAL A 604 -9.26 -12.93 -4.85
N VAL A 605 -8.88 -12.68 -6.11
CA VAL A 605 -9.29 -11.48 -6.86
C VAL A 605 -10.81 -11.30 -6.90
N GLN A 606 -11.60 -12.38 -6.98
CA GLN A 606 -13.07 -12.31 -6.92
C GLN A 606 -13.56 -11.87 -5.54
N ILE A 607 -13.01 -12.49 -4.50
CA ILE A 607 -13.38 -12.23 -3.10
C ILE A 607 -13.03 -10.79 -2.73
N LEU A 608 -11.82 -10.33 -3.11
CA LEU A 608 -11.38 -8.95 -2.94
C LEU A 608 -12.32 -7.97 -3.66
N THR A 609 -12.65 -8.24 -4.93
CA THR A 609 -13.52 -7.34 -5.71
C THR A 609 -14.91 -7.22 -5.06
N ALA A 610 -15.48 -8.33 -4.59
CA ALA A 610 -16.77 -8.34 -3.90
C ALA A 610 -16.71 -7.59 -2.55
N GLY A 611 -15.68 -7.83 -1.73
CA GLY A 611 -15.50 -7.12 -0.46
C GLY A 611 -15.30 -5.61 -0.64
N THR A 612 -14.50 -5.23 -1.63
CA THR A 612 -14.24 -3.83 -1.97
C THR A 612 -15.50 -3.12 -2.47
N LYS A 613 -16.28 -3.75 -3.36
CA LYS A 613 -17.59 -3.24 -3.78
C LYS A 613 -18.53 -3.06 -2.57
N GLY A 614 -18.51 -4.01 -1.64
CA GLY A 614 -19.27 -3.93 -0.40
C GLY A 614 -18.90 -2.71 0.45
N VAL A 615 -17.61 -2.44 0.61
CA VAL A 615 -17.09 -1.27 1.34
C VAL A 615 -17.49 0.05 0.66
N ILE A 616 -17.27 0.19 -0.65
CA ILE A 616 -17.65 1.40 -1.40
C ILE A 616 -19.16 1.64 -1.32
N ALA A 617 -19.95 0.58 -1.31
CA ALA A 617 -21.40 0.64 -1.24
C ALA A 617 -21.94 0.90 0.17
N THR A 618 -21.08 0.95 1.18
CA THR A 618 -21.45 1.13 2.59
C THR A 618 -21.03 2.52 3.05
N PRO A 619 -21.99 3.41 3.38
CA PRO A 619 -21.65 4.77 3.81
C PRO A 619 -20.98 4.81 5.20
N ASP A 620 -20.13 5.81 5.42
CA ASP A 620 -19.31 6.03 6.62
C ASP A 620 -20.10 5.95 7.95
N PRO A 621 -19.76 5.03 8.88
CA PRO A 621 -20.53 4.80 10.10
C PRO A 621 -20.45 5.91 11.17
N ASP A 622 -19.49 6.82 11.12
CA ASP A 622 -19.26 7.81 12.19
C ASP A 622 -19.95 9.14 11.93
N LYS A 623 -20.33 9.40 10.68
CA LYS A 623 -20.99 10.65 10.29
C LYS A 623 -22.49 10.63 10.56
N TRP A 624 -23.05 11.76 10.97
CA TRP A 624 -24.49 11.97 11.09
C TRP A 624 -25.19 11.69 9.75
N LEU A 625 -26.38 11.06 9.78
CA LEU A 625 -27.01 10.44 8.61
C LEU A 625 -27.07 11.32 7.34
N PRO A 626 -27.45 12.62 7.39
CA PRO A 626 -27.48 13.47 6.20
C PRO A 626 -26.09 13.77 5.63
N VAL A 627 -25.08 13.96 6.50
CA VAL A 627 -23.70 14.23 6.09
C VAL A 627 -23.11 12.97 5.45
N ARG A 628 -23.32 11.81 6.09
CA ARG A 628 -22.91 10.51 5.56
C ARG A 628 -23.47 10.26 4.17
N LEU A 629 -24.76 10.51 3.96
CA LEU A 629 -25.41 10.30 2.66
C LEU A 629 -24.88 11.29 1.61
N TYR A 630 -24.70 12.56 1.99
CA TYR A 630 -24.14 13.58 1.12
C TYR A 630 -22.71 13.22 0.68
N ASP A 631 -21.80 12.99 1.62
CA ASP A 631 -20.39 12.68 1.35
C ASP A 631 -20.27 11.44 0.46
N TRP A 632 -21.08 10.41 0.74
CA TRP A 632 -21.08 9.19 -0.05
C TRP A 632 -21.56 9.42 -1.49
N VAL A 633 -22.72 10.07 -1.68
CA VAL A 633 -23.22 10.40 -3.03
C VAL A 633 -22.25 11.31 -3.77
N TYR A 634 -21.70 12.31 -3.08
CA TYR A 634 -20.69 13.22 -3.63
C TYR A 634 -19.47 12.45 -4.12
N SER A 635 -18.92 11.56 -3.28
CA SER A 635 -17.73 10.77 -3.62
C SER A 635 -17.96 9.89 -4.84
N LEU A 636 -19.13 9.23 -4.93
CA LEU A 636 -19.50 8.41 -6.07
C LEU A 636 -19.68 9.22 -7.37
N VAL A 637 -20.43 10.33 -7.29
CA VAL A 637 -20.69 11.19 -8.47
C VAL A 637 -19.41 11.84 -8.97
N ARG A 638 -18.59 12.35 -8.05
CA ARG A 638 -17.34 13.03 -8.39
C ARG A 638 -16.29 12.05 -8.93
N SER A 639 -16.11 10.89 -8.29
CA SER A 639 -15.23 9.83 -8.81
C SER A 639 -15.62 9.40 -10.22
N ALA A 640 -16.92 9.34 -10.53
CA ALA A 640 -17.40 8.99 -11.86
C ALA A 640 -17.23 10.11 -12.91
N LYS A 641 -17.36 11.38 -12.52
CA LYS A 641 -17.40 12.54 -13.42
C LYS A 641 -16.03 13.17 -13.66
N ASP A 642 -15.21 13.27 -12.62
CA ASP A 642 -13.93 13.97 -12.65
C ASP A 642 -12.79 13.08 -13.17
N ASN A 643 -13.06 11.80 -13.42
CA ASN A 643 -12.11 10.85 -13.97
C ASN A 643 -11.89 11.08 -15.48
N PRO A 644 -10.67 11.45 -15.92
CA PRO A 644 -10.37 11.70 -17.33
C PRO A 644 -10.33 10.41 -18.17
N VAL A 645 -10.22 9.24 -17.54
CA VAL A 645 -10.07 7.94 -18.18
C VAL A 645 -11.44 7.30 -18.42
N GLN A 646 -11.66 6.85 -19.66
CA GLN A 646 -12.84 6.09 -20.05
C GLN A 646 -12.55 4.59 -20.08
N ASN A 647 -13.60 3.76 -20.04
CA ASN A 647 -13.46 2.32 -20.21
C ASN A 647 -12.80 2.01 -21.56
N SER A 648 -11.67 1.31 -21.52
CA SER A 648 -10.95 0.80 -22.68
C SER A 648 -10.68 -0.70 -22.53
N LEU A 649 -10.19 -1.34 -23.59
CA LEU A 649 -9.65 -2.70 -23.52
C LEU A 649 -8.14 -2.62 -23.31
N LYS A 650 -7.56 -3.58 -22.59
CA LYS A 650 -6.11 -3.73 -22.48
C LYS A 650 -5.49 -3.89 -23.86
N ALA A 651 -4.46 -3.09 -24.16
CA ALA A 651 -3.66 -3.19 -25.38
C ALA A 651 -2.45 -4.12 -25.16
N GLY A 652 -1.81 -4.56 -26.24
CA GLY A 652 -0.52 -5.27 -26.19
C GLY A 652 -0.56 -6.76 -26.53
N ASN A 653 0.53 -7.45 -26.20
CA ASN A 653 0.72 -8.88 -26.46
C ASN A 653 0.56 -9.67 -25.15
N TYR A 654 -0.68 -10.03 -24.82
CA TYR A 654 -1.02 -10.75 -23.59
C TYR A 654 -2.09 -11.81 -23.87
N LEU A 655 -2.34 -12.71 -22.92
CA LEU A 655 -3.44 -13.67 -23.00
C LEU A 655 -4.75 -12.98 -22.60
N PRO A 656 -5.72 -12.81 -23.52
CA PRO A 656 -6.99 -12.19 -23.17
C PRO A 656 -7.81 -13.11 -22.25
N ASP A 657 -8.72 -12.50 -21.49
CA ASP A 657 -9.69 -13.24 -20.71
C ASP A 657 -10.61 -14.04 -21.63
N THR A 658 -10.92 -15.27 -21.22
CA THR A 658 -11.84 -16.17 -21.94
C THR A 658 -12.83 -16.75 -20.96
N THR A 659 -13.96 -17.28 -21.45
CA THR A 659 -14.93 -17.98 -20.59
C THR A 659 -14.33 -19.19 -19.88
N ALA A 660 -13.27 -19.79 -20.43
CA ALA A 660 -12.53 -20.88 -19.79
C ALA A 660 -11.52 -20.38 -18.75
N ASN A 661 -10.89 -19.22 -18.99
CA ASN A 661 -9.88 -18.63 -18.14
C ASN A 661 -10.14 -17.11 -17.98
N PRO A 662 -11.00 -16.70 -17.04
CA PRO A 662 -11.52 -15.33 -16.96
C PRO A 662 -10.58 -14.30 -16.32
N TYR A 663 -9.34 -14.70 -16.00
CA TYR A 663 -8.30 -13.84 -15.41
C TYR A 663 -6.94 -13.96 -16.11
N ASN A 664 -6.91 -14.54 -17.32
CA ASN A 664 -5.68 -14.67 -18.11
C ASN A 664 -5.01 -13.31 -18.38
N SER A 665 -5.79 -12.23 -18.46
CA SER A 665 -5.28 -10.89 -18.71
C SER A 665 -4.44 -10.32 -17.56
N LEU A 666 -4.41 -10.99 -16.40
CA LEU A 666 -3.55 -10.67 -15.26
C LEU A 666 -2.18 -11.35 -15.33
N LEU A 667 -2.01 -12.33 -16.23
CA LEU A 667 -0.74 -13.00 -16.51
C LEU A 667 0.12 -12.12 -17.43
N ALA A 668 0.30 -10.86 -17.07
CA ALA A 668 0.98 -9.85 -17.85
C ALA A 668 1.54 -8.73 -16.96
N TYR A 669 2.42 -7.91 -17.53
CA TYR A 669 2.92 -6.67 -16.95
C TYR A 669 2.67 -5.50 -17.88
N ARG A 670 2.38 -4.32 -17.33
CA ARG A 670 2.16 -3.13 -18.16
C ARG A 670 3.46 -2.39 -18.50
N GLY A 671 3.62 -2.03 -19.77
CA GLY A 671 4.49 -0.95 -20.21
C GLY A 671 3.93 0.39 -19.75
N ARG A 672 4.69 1.09 -18.90
CA ARG A 672 4.27 2.34 -18.25
C ARG A 672 4.95 3.58 -18.83
N SER A 673 4.38 4.76 -18.58
CA SER A 673 5.09 6.05 -18.74
C SER A 673 6.44 5.99 -18.03
N LEU A 674 7.45 6.54 -18.70
CA LEU A 674 8.81 6.68 -18.19
C LEU A 674 9.13 8.11 -17.76
N ASN A 675 8.12 8.97 -17.65
CA ASN A 675 8.29 10.29 -17.04
C ASN A 675 8.86 10.14 -15.62
N GLY A 676 9.86 10.94 -15.27
CA GLY A 676 10.55 10.90 -13.98
C GLY A 676 11.27 9.59 -13.66
N ILE A 677 11.52 8.71 -14.65
CA ILE A 677 12.09 7.37 -14.44
C ILE A 677 13.44 7.39 -13.70
N TRP A 678 14.20 8.47 -13.86
CA TRP A 678 15.48 8.63 -13.17
C TRP A 678 15.36 8.55 -11.63
N ALA A 679 14.18 8.91 -11.09
CA ALA A 679 13.88 9.00 -9.67
C ALA A 679 13.22 7.72 -9.09
N THR A 680 13.08 6.65 -9.87
CA THR A 680 12.29 5.48 -9.46
C THR A 680 13.13 4.21 -9.24
N ALA A 681 14.43 4.36 -9.00
CA ALA A 681 15.28 3.21 -8.69
C ALA A 681 14.87 2.58 -7.33
N PRO A 682 15.02 1.26 -7.16
CA PRO A 682 15.48 0.29 -8.17
C PRO A 682 14.39 -0.10 -9.18
N TYR A 683 14.83 -0.60 -10.34
CA TYR A 683 14.04 -0.84 -11.55
C TYR A 683 13.46 -2.27 -11.63
N LEU A 684 12.57 -2.46 -12.61
CA LEU A 684 11.61 -3.56 -12.75
C LEU A 684 10.53 -3.56 -11.65
N HIS A 685 9.48 -4.35 -11.85
CA HIS A 685 8.34 -4.38 -10.93
C HIS A 685 8.71 -4.87 -9.53
N ASN A 686 9.80 -5.64 -9.40
CA ASN A 686 10.30 -6.24 -8.15
C ASN A 686 11.61 -5.62 -7.64
N GLY A 687 12.05 -4.49 -8.21
CA GLY A 687 13.23 -3.76 -7.75
C GLY A 687 14.54 -4.53 -7.84
N SER A 688 14.63 -5.47 -8.79
CA SER A 688 15.76 -6.41 -8.93
C SER A 688 16.93 -5.88 -9.75
N VAL A 689 16.82 -4.65 -10.28
CA VAL A 689 17.87 -4.01 -11.07
C VAL A 689 18.19 -2.62 -10.50
N PRO A 690 19.41 -2.35 -10.01
CA PRO A 690 19.66 -1.17 -9.19
C PRO A 690 19.76 0.16 -9.96
N THR A 691 20.16 0.13 -11.24
CA THR A 691 20.38 1.34 -12.05
C THR A 691 19.82 1.22 -13.48
N LEU A 692 19.53 2.33 -14.15
CA LEU A 692 19.13 2.30 -15.58
C LEU A 692 20.24 1.74 -16.45
N HIS A 693 21.51 2.02 -16.11
CA HIS A 693 22.63 1.42 -16.81
C HIS A 693 22.59 -0.10 -16.77
N ASP A 694 22.30 -0.70 -15.61
CA ASP A 694 22.20 -2.16 -15.48
C ASP A 694 20.96 -2.71 -16.20
N LEU A 695 19.85 -1.97 -16.19
CA LEU A 695 18.63 -2.34 -16.93
C LEU A 695 18.89 -2.42 -18.45
N LEU A 696 19.63 -1.45 -18.98
CA LEU A 696 20.00 -1.34 -20.39
C LEU A 696 21.31 -2.06 -20.73
N SER A 697 21.84 -2.85 -19.80
CA SER A 697 22.93 -3.80 -20.03
C SER A 697 22.38 -5.19 -20.31
N CYS A 698 23.24 -6.07 -20.82
CA CYS A 698 22.83 -7.45 -21.07
C CYS A 698 22.39 -8.12 -19.77
N VAL A 699 21.34 -8.94 -19.81
CA VAL A 699 20.78 -9.62 -18.62
C VAL A 699 21.85 -10.44 -17.88
N ALA A 700 22.82 -11.01 -18.61
CA ALA A 700 23.93 -11.75 -18.04
C ALA A 700 24.85 -10.87 -17.16
N ASP A 701 25.02 -9.60 -17.52
CA ASP A 701 25.90 -8.64 -16.84
C ASP A 701 25.24 -7.95 -15.64
N ARG A 702 23.91 -8.10 -15.48
CA ARG A 702 23.18 -7.52 -14.35
C ARG A 702 23.67 -8.11 -13.01
N PRO A 703 23.85 -7.29 -11.97
CA PRO A 703 24.25 -7.77 -10.64
C PRO A 703 23.33 -8.87 -10.13
N LYS A 704 23.91 -9.99 -9.66
CA LYS A 704 23.15 -11.11 -9.06
C LYS A 704 22.85 -10.87 -7.57
N THR A 705 23.73 -10.12 -6.92
CA THR A 705 23.53 -9.61 -5.57
C THR A 705 23.98 -8.16 -5.50
N PHE A 706 23.35 -7.36 -4.63
CA PHE A 706 23.72 -5.96 -4.39
C PHE A 706 23.19 -5.45 -3.05
N LYS A 707 23.82 -4.41 -2.47
CA LYS A 707 23.31 -3.79 -1.25
C LYS A 707 22.20 -2.79 -1.56
N VAL A 708 21.16 -2.79 -0.72
CA VAL A 708 20.03 -1.86 -0.75
C VAL A 708 19.84 -1.27 0.65
N GLY A 709 19.48 0.01 0.72
CA GLY A 709 19.04 0.66 1.94
C GLY A 709 19.58 2.08 2.08
N ALA A 710 20.81 2.33 1.66
CA ALA A 710 21.31 3.70 1.56
C ALA A 710 20.54 4.45 0.47
N ARG A 711 20.33 5.75 0.66
CA ARG A 711 19.63 6.62 -0.30
C ARG A 711 20.56 7.37 -1.24
N GLU A 712 21.87 7.07 -1.19
CA GLU A 712 22.84 7.73 -2.06
C GLU A 712 22.57 7.39 -3.53
N PHE A 713 22.39 8.43 -4.33
CA PHE A 713 22.07 8.35 -5.73
C PHE A 713 23.34 8.31 -6.59
N ASP A 714 23.38 7.41 -7.56
CA ASP A 714 24.41 7.38 -8.60
C ASP A 714 23.87 8.08 -9.86
N PRO A 715 24.29 9.33 -10.16
CA PRO A 715 23.83 10.05 -11.35
C PRO A 715 24.51 9.60 -12.65
N VAL A 716 25.58 8.81 -12.58
CA VAL A 716 26.27 8.26 -13.75
C VAL A 716 25.49 7.07 -14.27
N LYS A 717 25.20 6.09 -13.41
CA LYS A 717 24.40 4.91 -13.76
C LYS A 717 22.90 5.14 -13.68
N VAL A 718 22.48 6.23 -13.04
CA VAL A 718 21.09 6.62 -12.77
C VAL A 718 20.38 5.57 -11.92
N GLY A 719 20.56 5.65 -10.60
CA GLY A 719 19.87 4.79 -9.66
C GLY A 719 20.56 4.70 -8.29
N LEU A 720 20.51 3.52 -7.69
CA LEU A 720 21.08 3.30 -6.36
C LEU A 720 22.58 3.10 -6.40
N LYS A 721 23.29 3.69 -5.41
CA LYS A 721 24.62 3.21 -5.04
C LYS A 721 24.49 1.87 -4.28
N THR A 722 25.15 0.83 -4.77
CA THR A 722 24.98 -0.55 -4.30
C THR A 722 26.13 -1.12 -3.48
N GLU A 723 27.15 -0.31 -3.19
CA GLU A 723 28.38 -0.71 -2.52
C GLU A 723 28.90 0.37 -1.57
N GLY A 724 29.81 -0.01 -0.67
CA GLY A 724 30.45 0.90 0.28
C GLY A 724 29.67 1.15 1.59
N TYR A 725 28.68 0.30 1.90
CA TYR A 725 27.93 0.35 3.16
C TYR A 725 27.37 -1.03 3.54
N ASP A 726 27.05 -1.22 4.82
CA ASP A 726 26.48 -2.47 5.35
C ASP A 726 24.95 -2.50 5.21
N GLY A 727 24.48 -2.60 3.96
CA GLY A 727 23.07 -2.62 3.60
C GLY A 727 22.41 -4.00 3.62
N PHE A 728 21.11 -4.03 3.30
CA PHE A 728 20.40 -5.27 3.02
C PHE A 728 20.94 -5.90 1.74
N GLU A 729 21.32 -7.17 1.79
CA GLU A 729 21.76 -7.92 0.61
C GLU A 729 20.56 -8.42 -0.19
N PHE A 730 20.36 -7.86 -1.37
CA PHE A 730 19.39 -8.34 -2.34
C PHE A 730 19.97 -9.54 -3.10
N ASP A 731 19.21 -10.63 -3.22
CA ASP A 731 19.57 -11.82 -3.99
C ASP A 731 18.51 -12.09 -5.07
N THR A 732 18.95 -12.03 -6.34
CA THR A 732 18.09 -12.22 -7.52
C THR A 732 17.82 -13.69 -7.84
N SER A 733 18.44 -14.64 -7.14
CA SER A 733 18.23 -16.08 -7.33
C SER A 733 17.00 -16.63 -6.59
N LEU A 734 16.39 -15.82 -5.72
CA LEU A 734 15.17 -16.18 -5.00
C LEU A 734 13.93 -15.94 -5.89
N ALA A 735 12.94 -16.83 -5.80
CA ALA A 735 11.66 -16.62 -6.47
C ALA A 735 11.02 -15.28 -6.05
N GLY A 736 10.46 -14.56 -7.03
CA GLY A 736 9.95 -13.20 -6.85
C GLY A 736 11.02 -12.10 -6.98
N ASN A 737 12.32 -12.44 -6.92
CA ASN A 737 13.43 -11.49 -7.00
C ASN A 737 14.19 -11.54 -8.34
N SER A 738 13.75 -12.33 -9.32
CA SER A 738 14.49 -12.49 -10.58
C SER A 738 14.73 -11.14 -11.27
N ASN A 739 15.95 -10.94 -11.75
CA ASN A 739 16.36 -9.80 -12.57
C ASN A 739 16.38 -10.12 -14.08
N LYS A 740 15.77 -11.24 -14.48
CA LYS A 740 15.65 -11.68 -15.88
C LYS A 740 14.58 -10.88 -16.62
N GLY A 741 14.57 -11.05 -17.95
CA GLY A 741 13.63 -10.39 -18.85
C GLY A 741 14.00 -8.95 -19.15
N HIS A 742 13.17 -8.31 -19.94
CA HIS A 742 13.31 -6.94 -20.40
C HIS A 742 14.70 -6.71 -21.04
N ASP A 743 15.20 -7.65 -21.86
CA ASP A 743 16.36 -7.38 -22.70
C ASP A 743 15.94 -6.51 -23.88
N TYR A 744 14.98 -6.97 -24.69
CA TYR A 744 14.49 -6.26 -25.88
C TYR A 744 15.62 -5.64 -26.74
N GLY A 745 16.77 -6.34 -26.82
CA GLY A 745 17.96 -5.88 -27.53
C GLY A 745 18.91 -5.02 -26.71
N ALA A 746 18.80 -4.97 -25.37
CA ALA A 746 19.75 -4.29 -24.49
C ALA A 746 21.16 -4.88 -24.60
N CYS A 747 21.31 -6.22 -24.73
CA CYS A 747 22.60 -6.86 -25.02
C CYS A 747 23.26 -6.38 -26.32
N SER A 748 22.47 -5.85 -27.28
CA SER A 748 22.97 -5.39 -28.59
C SER A 748 23.36 -3.91 -28.63
N LEU A 749 23.11 -3.15 -27.55
CA LEU A 749 23.45 -1.74 -27.49
C LEU A 749 24.97 -1.56 -27.36
N SER A 750 25.53 -0.70 -28.22
CA SER A 750 26.88 -0.19 -28.00
C SER A 750 26.93 0.63 -26.71
N PRO A 751 28.10 0.78 -26.05
CA PRO A 751 28.23 1.63 -24.86
C PRO A 751 27.72 3.06 -25.09
N ASP A 752 28.00 3.64 -26.27
CA ASP A 752 27.54 4.99 -26.64
C ASP A 752 26.02 5.07 -26.85
N ASP A 753 25.41 4.06 -27.47
CA ASP A 753 23.95 4.00 -27.64
C ASP A 753 23.24 3.85 -26.30
N ARG A 754 23.79 3.02 -25.40
CA ARG A 754 23.27 2.86 -24.04
C ARG A 754 23.30 4.18 -23.28
N MET A 755 24.45 4.87 -23.29
CA MET A 755 24.56 6.16 -22.61
C MET A 755 23.68 7.23 -23.26
N SER A 756 23.51 7.21 -24.59
CA SER A 756 22.60 8.12 -25.29
C SER A 756 21.14 7.88 -24.90
N LEU A 757 20.71 6.63 -24.79
CA LEU A 757 19.38 6.27 -24.27
C LEU A 757 19.19 6.75 -22.83
N ILE A 758 20.17 6.51 -21.95
CA ILE A 758 20.12 7.00 -20.57
C ILE A 758 20.01 8.52 -20.54
N GLU A 759 20.78 9.23 -21.36
CA GLU A 759 20.73 10.68 -21.43
C GLU A 759 19.35 11.19 -21.87
N PHE A 760 18.70 10.51 -22.82
CA PHE A 760 17.31 10.81 -23.18
C PHE A 760 16.33 10.50 -22.04
N LEU A 761 16.48 9.36 -21.35
CA LEU A 761 15.60 8.99 -20.23
C LEU A 761 15.67 9.96 -19.05
N LYS A 762 16.80 10.67 -18.85
CA LYS A 762 16.89 11.77 -17.86
C LYS A 762 16.01 12.97 -18.23
N THR A 763 15.60 13.11 -19.49
CA THR A 763 14.75 14.22 -19.96
C THR A 763 13.25 13.97 -19.74
N LEU A 764 12.86 12.73 -19.47
CA LEU A 764 11.49 12.31 -19.15
C LEU A 764 11.23 12.47 -17.65
#